data_AF-W7V1T3-F1
#
_entry.id   AF-W7V1T3-F1
#
_cell.length_a   1.000
_cell.length_b   1.000
_cell.length_c   1.000
_cell.angle_alpha   90.00
_cell.angle_beta   90.00
_cell.angle_gamma   90.00
#
_symmetry.space_group_name_H-M   'P 1'
#
loop_
_entity.id
_entity.type
_entity.pdbx_description
1 polymer ?
#
loop_
_entity_poly.entity_id
_entity_poly.type
_entity_poly.pdbx_seq_one_letter_code
_entity_poly.pdbx_strand_id
1 'polypeptide(L)'
;MKKRLTAFLTVAAIALSMVQALPKDAKAAEEYLIRDKWGYCKTANYAESEHFVIFYGNNDTTGKVNDAFLRRNLEDYEKLWKCYGEFLGMENMNTDIYGRDARKYKTNVYLTYTGLPKYPDGWAFMSSEDGYGIEIISPEAMLDDLTIAHEFGHVVTLHQKAWEGQEITGAWWEPLANWFREMYLASDYYTGDVKTVWFEPYLRNMSLTLPHGRNYYEVWPFLMYLSFNPDNIDGLGVKCVKRIISEAKQDEYPFDTITRLFGTDAQTIFGNYSKRMATFDFGAKEAYQKEFAEKLGSQPFYRNLFYTLPDEQGEGNYRVPEEEAPMQAGINIIPLKPSGDSITVDFRGLSDDSNAGWQVCIVTVDGNGRESYSGLFGSGESMTASAKGAASAYLTVTAMPKKLVRVNAFHKESDSSYKNGSERRRYPYEFTLEGAEPDLSIGYKKGRGHAHSNGGGWVADTARVDSSVYVAPDAMVLGNARVTGNVRIEDRAVVANQATVSDNAVIYGNAIVDGGGWVYDNGWQQGTVTVSGNAVIGDNAVVYNSCRISGNARVLQKAYVSDAVTAGDNAVIKGMAYLYGKGSYTGSAIVDGDYSNEETKDNGVGFGWLDENGWHSKADGYIAAYSFDNDRSVWAQDRYAATDALVKGAEWQAERTSAKGVMSFDGSDDCIVLDDSVLRYNDIQISLGALWKGGTERQEMFRFGDDKAYMCFTPSNEAGKAEFVISDGKTTEKLTAPEALPKGEWSRITIRISGGKGSLLINGSTADSSNLTLTPSAVMGAAEKAECLLGNSGSANGFKGAVDYAEFSYKEVSEPAISYSGREEADDTDPVSGRIKGDVNADKAFNVADLVMLQGYILGKNGLTDSRAGDLAEDGEIDVFDMVEMRRLILIDGSVR
;
A
#
# COMPACT_ATOMS: atom_id res chain seq x y z
N MET A 1 24.69 -24.12 72.60
CA MET A 1 24.56 -23.48 73.94
C MET A 1 23.72 -22.21 73.83
N LYS A 2 22.99 -21.83 74.90
CA LYS A 2 22.32 -20.53 75.24
C LYS A 2 22.62 -19.31 74.31
N LYS A 3 21.72 -18.35 74.01
CA LYS A 3 20.28 -18.03 74.29
C LYS A 3 19.95 -16.77 73.44
N ARG A 4 18.75 -16.54 72.86
CA ARG A 4 17.55 -15.81 73.38
C ARG A 4 16.52 -15.73 72.20
N LEU A 5 15.24 -16.14 72.36
CA LEU A 5 14.04 -15.36 72.79
C LEU A 5 13.67 -14.22 71.80
N THR A 6 12.42 -14.00 71.35
CA THR A 6 11.04 -14.46 71.71
C THR A 6 10.13 -14.24 70.47
N ALA A 7 8.90 -14.76 70.25
CA ALA A 7 7.97 -15.65 70.97
C ALA A 7 6.93 -16.24 69.95
N PHE A 8 6.13 -17.25 70.32
CA PHE A 8 4.88 -17.64 69.61
C PHE A 8 3.87 -18.25 70.61
N LEU A 9 2.61 -17.79 70.57
CA LEU A 9 1.33 -18.55 70.65
C LEU A 9 1.12 -19.69 71.70
N THR A 10 0.00 -19.61 72.48
CA THR A 10 -1.22 -20.49 72.43
C THR A 10 -1.88 -20.80 73.81
N VAL A 11 -3.20 -21.07 73.78
CA VAL A 11 -4.06 -21.90 74.67
C VAL A 11 -5.06 -21.20 75.64
N ALA A 12 -6.22 -20.83 75.06
CA ALA A 12 -7.56 -21.43 75.25
C ALA A 12 -8.44 -21.29 76.53
N ALA A 13 -9.74 -21.03 76.24
CA ALA A 13 -10.98 -21.53 76.86
C ALA A 13 -11.28 -21.16 78.34
N ILE A 14 -12.46 -20.65 78.74
CA ILE A 14 -13.85 -21.12 78.50
C ILE A 14 -14.85 -19.95 78.68
N ALA A 15 -15.86 -19.81 77.82
CA ALA A 15 -17.12 -19.12 78.13
C ALA A 15 -18.23 -19.51 77.13
N LEU A 16 -19.05 -20.51 77.48
CA LEU A 16 -20.33 -20.76 76.81
C LEU A 16 -21.43 -19.85 77.41
N SER A 17 -22.55 -19.72 76.70
CA SER A 17 -23.77 -18.98 77.07
C SER A 17 -23.67 -17.44 77.08
N MET A 18 -24.00 -16.83 75.93
CA MET A 18 -25.29 -16.14 75.76
C MET A 18 -25.45 -15.77 74.28
N VAL A 19 -26.31 -16.50 73.58
CA VAL A 19 -26.70 -16.21 72.20
C VAL A 19 -27.75 -15.09 72.25
N GLN A 20 -27.40 -13.91 71.73
CA GLN A 20 -28.38 -12.97 71.18
C GLN A 20 -28.01 -12.70 69.72
N ALA A 21 -29.00 -12.83 68.85
CA ALA A 21 -28.80 -12.82 67.41
C ALA A 21 -28.50 -11.41 66.90
N LEU A 22 -27.26 -11.19 66.47
CA LEU A 22 -26.99 -10.27 65.37
C LEU A 22 -27.28 -11.02 64.06
N PRO A 23 -27.99 -10.42 63.09
CA PRO A 23 -28.08 -11.00 61.75
C PRO A 23 -26.67 -11.17 61.21
N LYS A 24 -26.33 -12.39 60.80
CA LYS A 24 -25.29 -12.54 59.78
C LYS A 24 -25.90 -11.98 58.52
N ASP A 25 -25.31 -10.93 57.95
CA ASP A 25 -25.52 -10.59 56.55
C ASP A 25 -24.94 -11.73 55.72
N ALA A 26 -25.77 -12.75 55.52
CA ALA A 26 -25.60 -13.67 54.43
C ALA A 26 -25.76 -12.83 53.17
N LYS A 27 -24.63 -12.51 52.51
CA LYS A 27 -24.67 -12.17 51.09
C LYS A 27 -25.39 -13.34 50.42
N ALA A 28 -26.64 -13.13 50.01
CA ALA A 28 -27.25 -14.00 49.03
C ALA A 28 -26.31 -14.04 47.82
N ALA A 29 -26.08 -15.23 47.27
CA ALA A 29 -25.43 -15.31 45.96
C ALA A 29 -26.28 -14.49 44.98
N GLU A 30 -25.65 -13.69 44.13
CA GLU A 30 -26.37 -12.95 43.09
C GLU A 30 -26.90 -13.95 42.06
N GLU A 31 -28.17 -14.31 42.18
CA GLU A 31 -28.82 -15.27 41.29
C GLU A 31 -29.14 -14.59 39.94
N TYR A 32 -28.40 -14.96 38.89
CA TYR A 32 -28.65 -14.51 37.53
C TYR A 32 -29.94 -15.16 37.00
N LEU A 33 -30.86 -14.33 36.52
CA LEU A 33 -32.18 -14.80 36.06
C LEU A 33 -32.16 -15.19 34.57
N ILE A 34 -32.98 -16.16 34.16
CA ILE A 34 -33.23 -16.44 32.73
C ILE A 34 -34.13 -15.35 32.14
N ARG A 35 -33.77 -14.80 30.97
CA ARG A 35 -34.59 -13.83 30.23
C ARG A 35 -35.40 -14.51 29.12
N ASP A 36 -36.48 -15.20 29.47
CA ASP A 36 -37.33 -15.91 28.49
C ASP A 36 -38.29 -14.97 27.73
N LYS A 37 -37.75 -14.22 26.77
CA LYS A 37 -38.51 -13.28 25.93
C LYS A 37 -39.54 -13.96 25.02
N TRP A 38 -39.26 -15.19 24.59
CA TRP A 38 -40.02 -15.89 23.54
C TRP A 38 -40.91 -17.03 24.05
N GLY A 39 -40.89 -17.31 25.37
CA GLY A 39 -41.65 -18.40 25.98
C GLY A 39 -41.02 -19.78 25.78
N TYR A 40 -39.72 -19.83 25.47
CA TYR A 40 -38.96 -21.03 25.16
C TYR A 40 -38.75 -21.94 26.37
N CYS A 41 -38.79 -21.44 27.61
CA CYS A 41 -38.81 -22.30 28.81
C CYS A 41 -40.07 -23.17 28.92
N LYS A 42 -41.09 -22.94 28.06
CA LYS A 42 -42.34 -23.71 27.99
C LYS A 42 -42.61 -24.36 26.63
N THR A 43 -41.94 -23.91 25.56
CA THR A 43 -42.26 -24.27 24.16
C THR A 43 -41.09 -24.90 23.41
N ALA A 44 -39.88 -24.82 23.97
CA ALA A 44 -38.65 -25.37 23.43
C ALA A 44 -37.83 -25.98 24.60
N ASN A 45 -36.55 -26.22 24.36
CA ASN A 45 -35.62 -26.76 25.35
C ASN A 45 -34.60 -25.69 25.75
N TYR A 46 -34.00 -25.84 26.92
CA TYR A 46 -32.87 -25.01 27.35
C TYR A 46 -31.92 -25.78 28.28
N ALA A 47 -30.67 -25.34 28.31
CA ALA A 47 -29.67 -25.72 29.30
C ALA A 47 -28.97 -24.46 29.82
N GLU A 48 -28.51 -24.45 31.07
CA GLU A 48 -27.97 -23.24 31.72
C GLU A 48 -26.75 -23.52 32.59
N SER A 49 -25.91 -22.48 32.74
CA SER A 49 -24.78 -22.41 33.67
C SER A 49 -25.04 -21.30 34.70
N GLU A 50 -24.00 -20.71 35.32
CA GLU A 50 -24.18 -19.58 36.25
C GLU A 50 -24.58 -18.31 35.49
N HIS A 51 -23.87 -18.01 34.38
CA HIS A 51 -23.98 -16.76 33.63
C HIS A 51 -24.68 -16.90 32.26
N PHE A 52 -24.96 -18.12 31.77
CA PHE A 52 -25.48 -18.36 30.41
C PHE A 52 -26.70 -19.29 30.38
N VAL A 53 -27.51 -19.14 29.34
CA VAL A 53 -28.61 -20.06 29.00
C VAL A 53 -28.64 -20.30 27.48
N ILE A 54 -28.52 -21.55 27.08
CA ILE A 54 -28.64 -22.00 25.69
C ILE A 54 -30.08 -22.46 25.45
N PHE A 55 -30.78 -21.81 24.53
CA PHE A 55 -32.09 -22.23 24.03
C PHE A 55 -31.95 -23.02 22.73
N TYR A 56 -32.73 -24.09 22.57
CA TYR A 56 -32.77 -24.90 21.36
C TYR A 56 -34.14 -25.53 21.14
N GLY A 57 -34.54 -25.67 19.86
CA GLY A 57 -35.85 -26.18 19.48
C GLY A 57 -35.97 -27.71 19.59
N ASN A 58 -37.08 -28.22 19.05
CA ASN A 58 -37.44 -29.64 19.12
C ASN A 58 -37.04 -30.45 17.86
N ASN A 59 -36.33 -29.84 16.91
CA ASN A 59 -36.00 -30.44 15.62
C ASN A 59 -34.60 -30.00 15.17
N ASP A 60 -33.57 -30.56 15.80
CA ASP A 60 -32.18 -30.39 15.39
C ASP A 60 -31.90 -31.06 14.04
N THR A 61 -31.67 -30.25 13.00
CA THR A 61 -31.30 -30.72 11.66
C THR A 61 -29.81 -30.97 11.50
N THR A 62 -28.99 -30.55 12.48
CA THR A 62 -27.52 -30.76 12.50
C THR A 62 -27.13 -32.13 13.08
N GLY A 63 -27.98 -32.65 13.97
CA GLY A 63 -27.74 -33.88 14.73
C GLY A 63 -26.62 -33.77 15.75
N LYS A 64 -26.22 -32.54 16.13
CA LYS A 64 -25.12 -32.28 17.08
C LYS A 64 -25.60 -32.08 18.51
N VAL A 65 -26.81 -31.56 18.71
CA VAL A 65 -27.26 -31.07 20.03
C VAL A 65 -27.61 -32.24 20.95
N ASN A 66 -26.84 -32.40 22.02
CA ASN A 66 -27.01 -33.41 23.06
C ASN A 66 -26.38 -32.95 24.38
N ASP A 67 -26.58 -33.69 25.48
CA ASP A 67 -26.10 -33.35 26.81
C ASP A 67 -24.57 -33.08 26.91
N ALA A 68 -23.75 -33.75 26.09
CA ALA A 68 -22.30 -33.55 26.09
C ALA A 68 -21.92 -32.26 25.34
N PHE A 69 -22.58 -31.98 24.22
CA PHE A 69 -22.46 -30.71 23.49
C PHE A 69 -22.88 -29.52 24.37
N LEU A 70 -24.06 -29.59 24.99
CA LEU A 70 -24.58 -28.51 25.84
C LEU A 70 -23.68 -28.26 27.05
N ARG A 71 -23.20 -29.34 27.70
CA ARG A 71 -22.29 -29.23 28.84
C ARG A 71 -20.96 -28.59 28.47
N ARG A 72 -20.30 -29.07 27.40
CA ARG A 72 -19.03 -28.49 26.91
C ARG A 72 -19.18 -27.00 26.70
N ASN A 73 -20.15 -26.58 25.88
CA ASN A 73 -20.22 -25.20 25.45
C ASN A 73 -20.61 -24.25 26.60
N LEU A 74 -21.42 -24.71 27.57
CA LEU A 74 -21.66 -23.99 28.81
C LEU A 74 -20.38 -23.88 29.69
N GLU A 75 -19.60 -24.96 29.80
CA GLU A 75 -18.31 -24.93 30.51
C GLU A 75 -17.31 -23.98 29.84
N ASP A 76 -17.29 -23.90 28.50
CA ASP A 76 -16.41 -23.02 27.73
C ASP A 76 -16.86 -21.54 27.79
N TYR A 77 -18.16 -21.24 27.75
CA TYR A 77 -18.65 -19.87 28.03
C TYR A 77 -18.31 -19.39 29.44
N GLU A 78 -18.37 -20.25 30.46
CA GLU A 78 -17.96 -19.88 31.83
C GLU A 78 -16.45 -19.61 31.93
N LYS A 79 -15.60 -20.22 31.08
CA LYS A 79 -14.18 -19.85 30.95
C LYS A 79 -14.04 -18.48 30.30
N LEU A 80 -14.75 -18.22 29.20
CA LEU A 80 -14.74 -16.95 28.49
C LEU A 80 -15.20 -15.79 29.39
N TRP A 81 -16.28 -15.98 30.15
CA TRP A 81 -16.78 -14.99 31.10
C TRP A 81 -15.74 -14.63 32.17
N LYS A 82 -15.02 -15.63 32.72
CA LYS A 82 -13.94 -15.39 33.69
C LYS A 82 -12.72 -14.76 33.04
N CYS A 83 -12.36 -15.17 31.83
CA CYS A 83 -11.29 -14.52 31.06
C CYS A 83 -11.61 -13.04 30.83
N TYR A 84 -12.80 -12.71 30.32
CA TYR A 84 -13.14 -11.34 29.97
C TYR A 84 -13.44 -10.49 31.21
N GLY A 85 -14.13 -11.04 32.21
CA GLY A 85 -14.44 -10.35 33.47
C GLY A 85 -13.26 -10.20 34.42
N GLU A 86 -12.48 -11.25 34.68
CA GLU A 86 -11.39 -11.25 35.66
C GLU A 86 -10.07 -10.82 35.02
N PHE A 87 -9.63 -11.52 33.96
CA PHE A 87 -8.33 -11.28 33.32
C PHE A 87 -8.32 -10.00 32.46
N LEU A 88 -9.35 -9.72 31.65
CA LEU A 88 -9.48 -8.46 30.91
C LEU A 88 -10.17 -7.35 31.70
N GLY A 89 -10.93 -7.70 32.74
CA GLY A 89 -11.52 -6.72 33.67
C GLY A 89 -12.82 -6.11 33.17
N MET A 90 -13.47 -6.68 32.15
CA MET A 90 -14.69 -6.15 31.55
C MET A 90 -15.84 -6.16 32.56
N GLU A 91 -16.69 -5.14 32.48
CA GLU A 91 -17.77 -4.92 33.44
C GLU A 91 -19.14 -5.08 32.77
N ASN A 92 -20.21 -5.11 33.58
CA ASN A 92 -21.61 -4.99 33.12
C ASN A 92 -22.14 -6.09 32.17
N MET A 93 -21.40 -7.18 31.92
CA MET A 93 -21.66 -8.24 30.91
C MET A 93 -23.00 -8.99 31.01
N ASN A 94 -23.81 -8.73 32.04
CA ASN A 94 -25.08 -9.38 32.35
C ASN A 94 -26.13 -8.39 32.90
N THR A 95 -26.04 -7.11 32.52
CA THR A 95 -26.86 -6.01 33.04
C THR A 95 -27.41 -5.13 31.92
N ASP A 96 -28.60 -4.54 32.08
CA ASP A 96 -29.18 -3.66 31.07
C ASP A 96 -28.28 -2.45 30.83
N ILE A 97 -27.77 -2.30 29.60
CA ILE A 97 -26.93 -1.17 29.20
C ILE A 97 -27.63 0.19 29.34
N TYR A 98 -28.96 0.21 29.34
CA TYR A 98 -29.78 1.41 29.57
C TYR A 98 -30.16 1.62 31.05
N GLY A 99 -29.83 0.68 31.94
CA GLY A 99 -30.08 0.78 33.38
C GLY A 99 -31.57 0.82 33.77
N ARG A 100 -32.48 0.31 32.93
CA ARG A 100 -33.93 0.26 33.20
C ARG A 100 -34.28 -0.91 34.10
N ASP A 101 -33.46 -1.96 34.11
CA ASP A 101 -33.52 -3.06 35.04
C ASP A 101 -32.20 -3.19 35.82
N ALA A 102 -32.30 -3.29 37.16
CA ALA A 102 -31.16 -3.46 38.05
C ALA A 102 -30.84 -4.95 38.33
N ARG A 103 -31.66 -5.87 37.82
CA ARG A 103 -31.44 -7.32 37.95
C ARG A 103 -30.38 -7.79 36.95
N LYS A 104 -29.60 -8.78 37.37
CA LYS A 104 -28.67 -9.49 36.50
C LYS A 104 -29.38 -10.64 35.78
N TYR A 105 -29.13 -10.77 34.49
CA TYR A 105 -29.70 -11.81 33.65
C TYR A 105 -28.60 -12.62 32.97
N LYS A 106 -28.86 -13.91 32.79
CA LYS A 106 -27.98 -14.80 32.02
C LYS A 106 -27.93 -14.33 30.56
N THR A 107 -26.77 -14.47 29.93
CA THR A 107 -26.61 -14.25 28.50
C THR A 107 -27.39 -15.34 27.76
N ASN A 108 -28.34 -14.92 26.92
CA ASN A 108 -29.10 -15.86 26.10
C ASN A 108 -28.30 -16.22 24.85
N VAL A 109 -28.19 -17.52 24.59
CA VAL A 109 -27.61 -18.10 23.39
C VAL A 109 -28.71 -18.88 22.67
N TYR A 110 -28.99 -18.61 21.40
CA TYR A 110 -30.05 -19.26 20.64
C TYR A 110 -29.47 -20.14 19.54
N LEU A 111 -29.75 -21.45 19.58
CA LEU A 111 -29.24 -22.38 18.57
C LEU A 111 -30.07 -22.36 17.28
N THR A 112 -29.46 -21.89 16.20
CA THR A 112 -30.03 -21.98 14.85
C THR A 112 -30.09 -23.43 14.38
N TYR A 113 -30.86 -23.75 13.33
CA TYR A 113 -31.05 -25.10 12.81
C TYR A 113 -31.63 -26.14 13.79
N THR A 114 -32.12 -25.71 14.96
CA THR A 114 -32.77 -26.57 15.97
C THR A 114 -34.31 -26.50 15.96
N GLY A 115 -34.89 -25.67 15.09
CA GLY A 115 -36.33 -25.45 15.02
C GLY A 115 -36.86 -24.41 16.01
N LEU A 116 -36.02 -23.47 16.47
CA LEU A 116 -36.47 -22.27 17.19
C LEU A 116 -37.21 -21.32 16.21
N PRO A 117 -38.48 -20.95 16.45
CA PRO A 117 -39.24 -20.13 15.49
C PRO A 117 -38.71 -18.71 15.23
N LYS A 118 -37.93 -18.14 16.14
CA LYS A 118 -37.38 -16.78 16.02
C LYS A 118 -36.02 -16.74 15.31
N TYR A 119 -35.26 -17.82 15.41
CA TYR A 119 -33.89 -17.97 14.91
C TYR A 119 -33.75 -19.32 14.20
N PRO A 120 -34.35 -19.49 13.01
CA PRO A 120 -34.40 -20.78 12.31
C PRO A 120 -33.05 -21.19 11.69
N ASP A 121 -32.25 -20.23 11.25
CA ASP A 121 -30.99 -20.40 10.51
C ASP A 121 -30.00 -19.27 10.83
N GLY A 122 -28.74 -19.42 10.38
CA GLY A 122 -27.64 -18.50 10.62
C GLY A 122 -26.40 -19.19 11.20
N TRP A 123 -25.19 -18.75 10.84
CA TRP A 123 -23.93 -19.38 11.27
C TRP A 123 -23.52 -19.02 12.70
N ALA A 124 -23.20 -17.75 12.94
CA ALA A 124 -22.82 -17.16 14.22
C ALA A 124 -22.96 -15.63 14.08
N PHE A 125 -23.60 -14.96 15.04
CA PHE A 125 -23.65 -13.50 15.16
C PHE A 125 -24.23 -13.04 16.52
N MET A 126 -23.83 -11.83 16.94
CA MET A 126 -24.40 -11.12 18.08
C MET A 126 -25.69 -10.36 17.71
N SER A 127 -26.58 -10.19 18.69
CA SER A 127 -27.68 -9.22 18.63
C SER A 127 -28.00 -8.68 20.03
N SER A 128 -28.99 -7.81 20.17
CA SER A 128 -29.42 -7.31 21.48
C SER A 128 -30.93 -7.38 21.70
N GLU A 129 -31.31 -7.62 22.95
CA GLU A 129 -32.69 -7.67 23.38
C GLU A 129 -32.83 -6.99 24.75
N ASP A 130 -33.73 -6.00 24.83
CA ASP A 130 -34.08 -5.36 26.11
C ASP A 130 -32.89 -4.72 26.84
N GLY A 131 -31.82 -4.39 26.09
CA GLY A 131 -30.58 -3.81 26.60
C GLY A 131 -29.53 -4.82 27.07
N TYR A 132 -29.72 -6.10 26.75
CA TYR A 132 -28.75 -7.17 26.98
C TYR A 132 -28.25 -7.70 25.64
N GLY A 133 -26.95 -7.99 25.54
CA GLY A 133 -26.41 -8.75 24.41
C GLY A 133 -26.90 -10.20 24.42
N ILE A 134 -27.09 -10.75 23.23
CA ILE A 134 -27.45 -12.15 22.98
C ILE A 134 -26.60 -12.71 21.84
N GLU A 135 -26.46 -14.02 21.81
CA GLU A 135 -25.74 -14.74 20.77
C GLU A 135 -26.69 -15.65 19.99
N ILE A 136 -26.53 -15.71 18.67
CA ILE A 136 -27.33 -16.53 17.76
C ILE A 136 -26.34 -17.35 16.94
N ILE A 137 -26.28 -18.65 17.19
CA ILE A 137 -25.16 -19.49 16.74
C ILE A 137 -25.64 -20.89 16.33
N SER A 138 -25.02 -21.45 15.30
CA SER A 138 -25.27 -22.82 14.84
C SER A 138 -24.54 -23.85 15.71
N PRO A 139 -25.09 -25.07 15.86
CA PRO A 139 -24.39 -26.15 16.53
C PRO A 139 -23.01 -26.47 15.92
N GLU A 140 -22.82 -26.31 14.60
CA GLU A 140 -21.52 -26.41 13.95
C GLU A 140 -20.53 -25.32 14.39
N ALA A 141 -20.93 -24.05 14.34
CA ALA A 141 -20.10 -22.92 14.77
C ALA A 141 -19.70 -23.03 16.24
N MET A 142 -20.64 -23.43 17.08
CA MET A 142 -20.45 -23.62 18.51
C MET A 142 -19.48 -24.77 18.86
N LEU A 143 -19.15 -25.65 17.91
CA LEU A 143 -18.13 -26.68 18.13
C LEU A 143 -16.70 -26.14 18.02
N ASP A 144 -16.49 -24.94 17.46
CA ASP A 144 -15.21 -24.23 17.45
C ASP A 144 -15.12 -23.27 18.66
N ASP A 145 -14.14 -23.54 19.54
CA ASP A 145 -13.86 -22.74 20.74
C ASP A 145 -13.56 -21.26 20.41
N LEU A 146 -13.08 -20.99 19.20
CA LEU A 146 -12.63 -19.67 18.78
C LEU A 146 -13.76 -18.82 18.20
N THR A 147 -14.79 -19.46 17.63
CA THR A 147 -16.01 -18.77 17.18
C THR A 147 -16.80 -18.26 18.39
N ILE A 148 -17.06 -19.07 19.42
CA ILE A 148 -17.75 -18.62 20.64
C ILE A 148 -16.97 -17.52 21.40
N ALA A 149 -15.64 -17.53 21.33
CA ALA A 149 -14.80 -16.49 21.91
C ALA A 149 -14.97 -15.14 21.18
N HIS A 150 -15.03 -15.18 19.84
CA HIS A 150 -15.26 -14.00 19.00
C HIS A 150 -16.67 -13.43 19.22
N GLU A 151 -17.71 -14.25 19.11
CA GLU A 151 -19.11 -13.81 19.27
C GLU A 151 -19.42 -13.26 20.66
N PHE A 152 -18.95 -13.93 21.71
CA PHE A 152 -19.09 -13.41 23.06
C PHE A 152 -18.29 -12.10 23.27
N GLY A 153 -17.21 -11.88 22.51
CA GLY A 153 -16.50 -10.60 22.44
C GLY A 153 -17.38 -9.44 21.96
N HIS A 154 -18.24 -9.67 20.95
CA HIS A 154 -19.26 -8.69 20.53
C HIS A 154 -20.28 -8.43 21.65
N VAL A 155 -20.78 -9.49 22.31
CA VAL A 155 -21.69 -9.36 23.46
C VAL A 155 -21.07 -8.52 24.58
N VAL A 156 -19.79 -8.71 24.90
CA VAL A 156 -19.11 -7.93 25.95
C VAL A 156 -18.83 -6.49 25.53
N THR A 157 -18.55 -6.25 24.25
CA THR A 157 -18.37 -4.91 23.65
C THR A 157 -19.60 -4.02 23.88
N LEU A 158 -20.79 -4.52 23.54
CA LEU A 158 -22.08 -3.85 23.78
C LEU A 158 -22.22 -3.39 25.24
N HIS A 159 -21.81 -4.23 26.20
CA HIS A 159 -21.91 -3.92 27.63
C HIS A 159 -20.86 -2.90 28.14
N GLN A 160 -19.80 -2.61 27.37
CA GLN A 160 -18.85 -1.51 27.68
C GLN A 160 -19.35 -0.15 27.17
N LYS A 161 -20.36 -0.15 26.28
CA LYS A 161 -21.17 0.99 25.80
C LYS A 161 -20.49 2.07 24.94
N ALA A 162 -19.23 2.43 25.18
CA ALA A 162 -18.69 3.67 24.60
C ALA A 162 -18.48 3.61 23.08
N TRP A 163 -18.26 2.42 22.53
CA TRP A 163 -18.10 2.15 21.09
C TRP A 163 -19.35 1.59 20.42
N GLU A 164 -20.45 1.41 21.17
CA GLU A 164 -21.72 0.94 20.64
C GLU A 164 -22.45 2.08 19.91
N GLY A 165 -23.03 1.79 18.74
CA GLY A 165 -23.88 2.72 18.01
C GLY A 165 -23.21 4.02 17.55
N GLN A 166 -21.87 4.06 17.45
CA GLN A 166 -21.13 5.17 16.83
C GLN A 166 -20.70 4.77 15.42
N GLU A 167 -20.81 5.70 14.47
CA GLU A 167 -20.41 5.50 13.08
C GLU A 167 -18.90 5.23 12.96
N ILE A 168 -18.07 6.05 13.61
CA ILE A 168 -16.61 6.01 13.50
C ILE A 168 -15.96 4.76 14.14
N THR A 169 -16.67 4.03 15.01
CA THR A 169 -16.18 2.82 15.68
C THR A 169 -16.73 1.52 15.10
N GLY A 170 -17.71 1.57 14.18
CA GLY A 170 -18.32 0.36 13.60
C GLY A 170 -17.29 -0.57 12.94
N ALA A 171 -16.32 0.01 12.22
CA ALA A 171 -15.22 -0.72 11.59
C ALA A 171 -14.24 -1.40 12.58
N TRP A 172 -14.35 -1.10 13.88
CA TRP A 172 -13.50 -1.66 14.94
C TRP A 172 -14.16 -2.79 15.74
N TRP A 173 -15.45 -3.09 15.50
CA TRP A 173 -16.15 -4.16 16.22
C TRP A 173 -15.54 -5.55 15.90
N GLU A 174 -15.28 -5.85 14.63
CA GLU A 174 -14.63 -7.12 14.23
C GLU A 174 -13.18 -7.27 14.76
N PRO A 175 -12.29 -6.26 14.67
CA PRO A 175 -11.00 -6.27 15.37
C PRO A 175 -11.12 -6.52 16.86
N LEU A 176 -12.14 -5.98 17.50
CA LEU A 176 -12.29 -6.06 18.94
C LEU A 176 -12.76 -7.45 19.37
N ALA A 177 -13.70 -8.07 18.64
CA ALA A 177 -14.08 -9.47 18.82
C ALA A 177 -12.91 -10.42 18.54
N ASN A 178 -12.11 -10.15 17.50
CA ASN A 178 -10.87 -10.87 17.24
C ASN A 178 -9.84 -10.67 18.37
N TRP A 179 -9.67 -9.46 18.90
CA TRP A 179 -8.81 -9.20 20.06
C TRP A 179 -9.29 -9.96 21.32
N PHE A 180 -10.60 -10.03 21.57
CA PHE A 180 -11.16 -10.84 22.65
C PHE A 180 -10.78 -12.33 22.51
N ARG A 181 -10.86 -12.89 21.30
CA ARG A 181 -10.39 -14.26 21.01
C ARG A 181 -8.88 -14.42 21.23
N GLU A 182 -8.05 -13.52 20.69
CA GLU A 182 -6.60 -13.62 20.82
C GLU A 182 -6.12 -13.44 22.27
N MET A 183 -6.79 -12.60 23.05
CA MET A 183 -6.55 -12.47 24.49
C MET A 183 -7.00 -13.70 25.29
N TYR A 184 -8.02 -14.43 24.82
CA TYR A 184 -8.38 -15.74 25.40
C TYR A 184 -7.30 -16.79 25.08
N LEU A 185 -6.84 -16.88 23.82
CA LEU A 185 -5.71 -17.73 23.40
C LEU A 185 -4.43 -17.46 24.22
N ALA A 186 -4.19 -16.20 24.58
CA ALA A 186 -3.04 -15.77 25.39
C ALA A 186 -3.23 -15.93 26.91
N SER A 187 -4.34 -16.50 27.37
CA SER A 187 -4.68 -16.63 28.80
C SER A 187 -4.63 -18.07 29.31
N ASP A 188 -4.42 -18.24 30.62
CA ASP A 188 -4.48 -19.55 31.30
C ASP A 188 -5.87 -20.23 31.24
N TYR A 189 -6.90 -19.54 30.73
CA TYR A 189 -8.25 -20.11 30.56
C TYR A 189 -8.39 -20.95 29.29
N TYR A 190 -7.55 -20.71 28.26
CA TYR A 190 -7.57 -21.50 27.02
C TYR A 190 -6.66 -22.72 27.14
N THR A 191 -7.21 -23.90 26.88
CA THR A 191 -6.51 -25.19 27.04
C THR A 191 -6.30 -25.94 25.73
N GLY A 192 -6.52 -25.30 24.58
CA GLY A 192 -6.41 -25.91 23.26
C GLY A 192 -5.05 -25.72 22.57
N ASP A 193 -4.91 -26.32 21.38
CA ASP A 193 -3.65 -26.34 20.64
C ASP A 193 -3.45 -25.15 19.69
N VAL A 194 -4.49 -24.38 19.36
CA VAL A 194 -4.34 -23.17 18.54
C VAL A 194 -3.52 -22.11 19.31
N LYS A 195 -2.74 -21.30 18.59
CA LYS A 195 -1.83 -20.29 19.19
C LYS A 195 -2.02 -18.87 18.64
N THR A 196 -2.72 -18.73 17.53
CA THR A 196 -3.12 -17.47 16.89
C THR A 196 -4.20 -17.81 15.86
N VAL A 197 -5.06 -16.86 15.50
CA VAL A 197 -5.66 -16.82 14.16
C VAL A 197 -4.77 -15.95 13.26
N TRP A 198 -4.64 -16.29 11.98
CA TRP A 198 -3.73 -15.59 11.06
C TRP A 198 -4.38 -14.33 10.46
N PHE A 199 -3.60 -13.28 10.22
CA PHE A 199 -4.07 -11.95 9.78
C PHE A 199 -3.60 -11.56 8.37
N GLU A 200 -3.59 -12.54 7.45
CA GLU A 200 -3.14 -12.36 6.05
C GLU A 200 -3.73 -11.15 5.32
N PRO A 201 -5.06 -10.87 5.36
CA PRO A 201 -5.64 -9.77 4.59
C PRO A 201 -5.16 -8.40 5.08
N TYR A 202 -4.81 -8.26 6.36
CA TYR A 202 -4.14 -7.06 6.84
C TYR A 202 -2.72 -6.95 6.27
N LEU A 203 -1.93 -8.04 6.27
CA LEU A 203 -0.58 -8.05 5.67
C LEU A 203 -0.56 -7.68 4.18
N ARG A 204 -1.55 -8.15 3.39
CA ARG A 204 -1.68 -7.78 1.97
C ARG A 204 -2.10 -6.32 1.72
N ASN A 205 -2.60 -5.63 2.74
CA ASN A 205 -3.20 -4.29 2.63
C ASN A 205 -2.57 -3.33 3.66
N MET A 206 -1.33 -3.55 4.11
CA MET A 206 -0.73 -2.75 5.18
C MET A 206 -0.56 -1.28 4.80
N SER A 207 -0.34 -0.93 3.52
CA SER A 207 -0.24 0.46 3.07
C SER A 207 -1.56 1.24 3.12
N LEU A 208 -2.70 0.57 3.25
CA LEU A 208 -4.02 1.21 3.38
C LEU A 208 -4.28 1.66 4.82
N THR A 209 -5.33 2.46 5.03
CA THR A 209 -5.66 2.96 6.37
C THR A 209 -5.95 1.86 7.39
N LEU A 210 -5.80 2.19 8.67
CA LEU A 210 -6.21 1.31 9.77
C LEU A 210 -7.42 1.90 10.51
N PRO A 211 -8.63 1.30 10.41
CA PRO A 211 -9.04 0.24 9.48
C PRO A 211 -9.31 0.74 8.04
N HIS A 212 -9.36 -0.20 7.10
CA HIS A 212 -9.82 -0.05 5.72
C HIS A 212 -10.83 -1.16 5.39
N GLY A 213 -11.78 -0.95 4.47
CA GLY A 213 -12.77 -1.97 4.10
C GLY A 213 -12.18 -3.33 3.67
N ARG A 214 -10.90 -3.37 3.27
CA ARG A 214 -10.17 -4.57 2.83
C ARG A 214 -9.41 -5.33 3.93
N ASN A 215 -9.25 -4.72 5.10
CA ASN A 215 -8.44 -5.27 6.20
C ASN A 215 -9.14 -5.17 7.56
N TYR A 216 -10.32 -4.53 7.64
CA TYR A 216 -10.92 -4.17 8.92
C TYR A 216 -11.19 -5.39 9.81
N TYR A 217 -11.43 -6.59 9.30
CA TYR A 217 -11.59 -7.77 10.15
C TYR A 217 -10.27 -8.13 10.88
N GLU A 218 -9.12 -7.92 10.23
CA GLU A 218 -7.81 -8.41 10.68
C GLU A 218 -6.84 -7.35 11.25
N VAL A 219 -7.27 -6.10 11.49
CA VAL A 219 -6.43 -5.06 12.13
C VAL A 219 -6.27 -5.20 13.66
N TRP A 220 -6.77 -6.29 14.26
CA TRP A 220 -6.62 -6.61 15.68
C TRP A 220 -5.17 -6.69 16.22
N PRO A 221 -4.10 -6.94 15.43
CA PRO A 221 -2.73 -6.96 15.96
C PRO A 221 -2.32 -5.63 16.59
N PHE A 222 -2.90 -4.49 16.18
CA PHE A 222 -2.70 -3.21 16.85
C PHE A 222 -3.24 -3.22 18.29
N LEU A 223 -4.44 -3.78 18.51
CA LEU A 223 -5.03 -3.92 19.85
C LEU A 223 -4.20 -4.88 20.73
N MET A 224 -3.60 -5.91 20.13
CA MET A 224 -2.64 -6.80 20.80
C MET A 224 -1.35 -6.07 21.18
N TYR A 225 -0.77 -5.27 20.28
CA TYR A 225 0.39 -4.43 20.59
C TYR A 225 0.11 -3.51 21.80
N LEU A 226 -1.03 -2.81 21.82
CA LEU A 226 -1.43 -1.96 22.95
C LEU A 226 -1.56 -2.77 24.26
N SER A 227 -2.04 -4.02 24.18
CA SER A 227 -2.28 -4.89 25.33
C SER A 227 -1.02 -5.54 25.90
N PHE A 228 -0.03 -5.85 25.05
CA PHE A 228 1.24 -6.43 25.44
C PHE A 228 2.31 -5.38 25.78
N ASN A 229 2.21 -4.18 25.19
CA ASN A 229 3.04 -3.01 25.47
C ASN A 229 4.57 -3.31 25.46
N PRO A 230 5.13 -3.86 24.36
CA PRO A 230 6.55 -4.28 24.31
C PRO A 230 7.54 -3.10 24.40
N ASP A 231 7.06 -1.87 24.18
CA ASP A 231 7.84 -0.62 24.30
C ASP A 231 7.71 0.04 25.69
N ASN A 232 6.93 -0.53 26.61
CA ASN A 232 6.70 -0.02 27.97
C ASN A 232 6.18 1.45 28.00
N ILE A 233 5.28 1.78 27.07
CA ILE A 233 4.61 3.09 27.03
C ILE A 233 3.65 3.20 28.22
N ASP A 234 3.71 4.32 28.95
CA ASP A 234 2.88 4.54 30.14
C ASP A 234 1.38 4.44 29.82
N GLY A 235 0.63 3.74 30.68
CA GLY A 235 -0.82 3.56 30.56
C GLY A 235 -1.29 2.45 29.60
N LEU A 236 -0.43 1.95 28.71
CA LEU A 236 -0.72 0.77 27.88
C LEU A 236 -0.53 -0.55 28.68
N GLY A 237 -1.05 -1.67 28.15
CA GLY A 237 -1.05 -2.99 28.80
C GLY A 237 -2.44 -3.65 28.80
N VAL A 238 -2.60 -4.85 29.37
CA VAL A 238 -3.81 -5.72 29.28
C VAL A 238 -5.17 -5.02 29.51
N LYS A 239 -5.22 -3.95 30.32
CA LYS A 239 -6.47 -3.21 30.60
C LYS A 239 -6.72 -2.01 29.67
N CYS A 240 -5.80 -1.67 28.76
CA CYS A 240 -5.90 -0.44 27.95
C CYS A 240 -7.08 -0.50 26.97
N VAL A 241 -7.32 -1.64 26.31
CA VAL A 241 -8.44 -1.80 25.37
C VAL A 241 -9.78 -1.67 26.11
N LYS A 242 -9.93 -2.24 27.31
CA LYS A 242 -11.09 -1.96 28.19
C LYS A 242 -11.31 -0.45 28.35
N ARG A 243 -10.27 0.30 28.71
CA ARG A 243 -10.38 1.75 28.92
C ARG A 243 -10.81 2.46 27.63
N ILE A 244 -10.24 2.09 26.48
CA ILE A 244 -10.65 2.64 25.18
C ILE A 244 -12.16 2.43 24.95
N ILE A 245 -12.67 1.20 25.11
CA ILE A 245 -14.06 0.85 24.76
C ILE A 245 -15.11 1.21 25.83
N SER A 246 -14.68 1.75 26.98
CA SER A 246 -15.56 2.17 28.09
C SER A 246 -15.41 3.65 28.50
N GLU A 247 -14.26 4.27 28.23
CA GLU A 247 -13.98 5.68 28.56
C GLU A 247 -13.93 6.60 27.31
N ALA A 248 -14.15 6.08 26.09
CA ALA A 248 -14.32 6.91 24.88
C ALA A 248 -15.51 7.87 25.04
N LYS A 249 -15.40 9.08 24.47
CA LYS A 249 -16.56 9.96 24.33
C LYS A 249 -17.41 9.53 23.13
N GLN A 250 -18.67 9.95 23.11
CA GLN A 250 -19.54 9.80 21.96
C GLN A 250 -18.87 10.35 20.69
N ASP A 251 -18.84 9.54 19.63
CA ASP A 251 -18.23 9.83 18.32
C ASP A 251 -16.73 10.25 18.37
N GLU A 252 -15.99 9.88 19.41
CA GLU A 252 -14.54 10.15 19.50
C GLU A 252 -13.75 9.17 18.63
N TYR A 253 -12.83 9.69 17.80
CA TYR A 253 -11.99 8.85 16.95
C TYR A 253 -11.09 7.95 17.82
N PRO A 254 -10.90 6.65 17.50
CA PRO A 254 -10.11 5.74 18.34
C PRO A 254 -8.68 6.21 18.64
N PHE A 255 -7.98 6.84 17.68
CA PHE A 255 -6.65 7.39 17.93
C PHE A 255 -6.66 8.65 18.83
N ASP A 256 -7.70 9.48 18.75
CA ASP A 256 -7.89 10.62 19.68
C ASP A 256 -8.20 10.10 21.10
N THR A 257 -8.98 9.02 21.20
CA THR A 257 -9.27 8.32 22.45
C THR A 257 -7.97 7.79 23.08
N ILE A 258 -7.13 7.09 22.31
CA ILE A 258 -5.81 6.60 22.75
C ILE A 258 -4.95 7.75 23.29
N THR A 259 -4.78 8.81 22.49
CA THR A 259 -4.00 10.00 22.87
C THR A 259 -4.49 10.60 24.18
N ARG A 260 -5.81 10.75 24.34
CA ARG A 260 -6.44 11.31 25.54
C ARG A 260 -6.30 10.42 26.78
N LEU A 261 -6.40 9.10 26.64
CA LEU A 261 -6.45 8.18 27.77
C LEU A 261 -5.07 7.80 28.33
N PHE A 262 -4.01 7.89 27.52
CA PHE A 262 -2.67 7.43 27.86
C PHE A 262 -1.61 8.55 27.84
N GLY A 263 -1.88 9.70 27.21
CA GLY A 263 -1.03 10.90 27.28
C GLY A 263 0.17 10.91 26.33
N THR A 264 0.58 9.75 25.83
CA THR A 264 1.40 9.63 24.61
C THR A 264 0.50 9.76 23.38
N ASP A 265 0.95 10.48 22.37
CA ASP A 265 0.20 10.69 21.13
C ASP A 265 0.10 9.41 20.28
N ALA A 266 -0.99 9.32 19.52
CA ALA A 266 -1.27 8.20 18.63
C ALA A 266 -0.19 7.99 17.56
N GLN A 267 0.45 9.06 17.07
CA GLN A 267 1.50 8.98 16.06
C GLN A 267 2.72 8.21 16.60
N THR A 268 3.21 8.56 17.79
CA THR A 268 4.29 7.86 18.51
C THR A 268 3.90 6.41 18.83
N ILE A 269 2.68 6.17 19.34
CA ILE A 269 2.21 4.80 19.65
C ILE A 269 2.16 3.94 18.38
N PHE A 270 1.64 4.47 17.27
CA PHE A 270 1.52 3.73 16.02
C PHE A 270 2.87 3.53 15.30
N GLY A 271 3.79 4.49 15.41
CA GLY A 271 5.18 4.33 14.95
C GLY A 271 5.91 3.20 15.68
N ASN A 272 5.70 3.08 17.00
CA ASN A 272 6.25 1.97 17.78
C ASN A 272 5.54 0.64 17.50
N TYR A 273 4.26 0.62 17.14
CA TYR A 273 3.61 -0.56 16.60
C TYR A 273 4.20 -0.99 15.24
N SER A 274 4.33 -0.02 14.32
CA SER A 274 4.85 -0.22 12.95
C SER A 274 6.23 -0.90 12.94
N LYS A 275 7.18 -0.43 13.75
CA LYS A 275 8.51 -1.06 13.84
C LYS A 275 8.46 -2.51 14.36
N ARG A 276 7.50 -2.87 15.23
CA ARG A 276 7.35 -4.25 15.74
C ARG A 276 6.70 -5.18 14.71
N MET A 277 5.93 -4.65 13.76
CA MET A 277 5.35 -5.44 12.65
C MET A 277 6.42 -6.02 11.71
N ALA A 278 7.64 -5.47 11.66
CA ALA A 278 8.75 -6.02 10.86
C ALA A 278 9.07 -7.49 11.16
N THR A 279 8.92 -7.92 12.42
CA THR A 279 9.19 -9.29 12.88
C THR A 279 8.08 -9.87 13.75
N PHE A 280 6.95 -9.18 13.89
CA PHE A 280 5.86 -9.47 14.83
C PHE A 280 6.30 -9.55 16.30
N ASP A 281 7.19 -8.64 16.72
CA ASP A 281 7.77 -8.61 18.07
C ASP A 281 6.82 -8.04 19.14
N PHE A 282 5.69 -8.72 19.31
CA PHE A 282 4.65 -8.47 20.31
C PHE A 282 3.75 -9.71 20.42
N GLY A 283 2.92 -9.78 21.47
CA GLY A 283 1.87 -10.82 21.58
C GLY A 283 2.41 -12.25 21.46
N ALA A 284 1.74 -13.07 20.66
CA ALA A 284 2.12 -14.45 20.36
C ALA A 284 3.21 -14.55 19.26
N LYS A 285 4.29 -13.77 19.38
CA LYS A 285 5.41 -13.63 18.42
C LYS A 285 5.78 -14.93 17.69
N GLU A 286 6.09 -16.00 18.44
CA GLU A 286 6.51 -17.28 17.85
C GLU A 286 5.44 -17.91 16.94
N ALA A 287 4.15 -17.76 17.29
CA ALA A 287 3.05 -18.23 16.47
C ALA A 287 2.87 -17.36 15.22
N TYR A 288 2.92 -16.02 15.35
CA TYR A 288 2.84 -15.11 14.21
C TYR A 288 3.98 -15.35 13.21
N GLN A 289 5.22 -15.49 13.70
CA GLN A 289 6.39 -15.80 12.88
C GLN A 289 6.30 -17.18 12.20
N LYS A 290 5.77 -18.19 12.90
CA LYS A 290 5.52 -19.53 12.35
C LYS A 290 4.52 -19.48 11.19
N GLU A 291 3.33 -18.90 11.41
CA GLU A 291 2.29 -18.80 10.38
C GLU A 291 2.79 -17.99 9.16
N PHE A 292 3.53 -16.89 9.40
CA PHE A 292 4.18 -16.13 8.33
C PHE A 292 5.17 -16.96 7.51
N ALA A 293 6.03 -17.73 8.16
CA ALA A 293 7.02 -18.58 7.51
C ALA A 293 6.36 -19.75 6.75
N GLU A 294 5.31 -20.36 7.30
CA GLU A 294 4.50 -21.37 6.61
C GLU A 294 3.79 -20.77 5.39
N LYS A 295 3.25 -19.54 5.51
CA LYS A 295 2.61 -18.83 4.41
C LYS A 295 3.58 -18.52 3.26
N LEU A 296 4.72 -17.88 3.55
CA LEU A 296 5.78 -17.61 2.55
C LEU A 296 6.36 -18.90 1.95
N GLY A 297 6.48 -19.97 2.74
CA GLY A 297 6.92 -21.28 2.28
C GLY A 297 5.91 -21.99 1.37
N SER A 298 4.61 -21.72 1.54
CA SER A 298 3.53 -22.30 0.73
C SER A 298 3.42 -21.68 -0.67
N GLN A 299 3.63 -20.36 -0.78
CA GLN A 299 3.54 -19.59 -2.02
C GLN A 299 4.52 -18.40 -1.95
N PRO A 300 5.65 -18.43 -2.68
CA PRO A 300 6.69 -17.41 -2.53
C PRO A 300 6.24 -15.99 -2.90
N PHE A 301 5.27 -15.83 -3.79
CA PHE A 301 4.75 -14.52 -4.23
C PHE A 301 4.13 -13.68 -3.11
N TYR A 302 3.76 -14.28 -1.97
CA TYR A 302 3.34 -13.51 -0.80
C TYR A 302 4.41 -12.53 -0.31
N ARG A 303 5.69 -12.78 -0.63
CA ARG A 303 6.76 -11.83 -0.34
C ARG A 303 6.54 -10.49 -1.07
N ASN A 304 6.16 -10.52 -2.35
CA ASN A 304 5.79 -9.30 -3.10
C ASN A 304 4.55 -8.64 -2.47
N LEU A 305 3.56 -9.42 -2.04
CA LEU A 305 2.31 -8.88 -1.48
C LEU A 305 2.45 -8.25 -0.08
N PHE A 306 3.41 -8.72 0.73
CA PHE A 306 3.56 -8.26 2.14
C PHE A 306 4.65 -7.19 2.33
N TYR A 307 5.69 -7.18 1.51
CA TYR A 307 6.79 -6.22 1.64
C TYR A 307 6.73 -5.17 0.54
N THR A 308 7.14 -3.95 0.89
CA THR A 308 7.25 -2.84 -0.05
C THR A 308 8.61 -2.91 -0.75
N LEU A 309 8.59 -2.82 -2.08
CA LEU A 309 9.78 -2.91 -2.93
C LEU A 309 10.02 -1.53 -3.57
N PRO A 310 10.97 -0.73 -3.06
CA PRO A 310 11.18 0.63 -3.52
C PRO A 310 11.92 0.70 -4.87
N ASP A 311 11.63 1.74 -5.63
CA ASP A 311 12.24 2.02 -6.94
C ASP A 311 13.53 2.80 -6.77
N GLU A 312 14.63 2.28 -7.32
CA GLU A 312 15.93 2.96 -7.32
C GLU A 312 15.90 4.17 -8.28
N GLN A 313 16.28 5.34 -7.76
CA GLN A 313 16.31 6.63 -8.48
C GLN A 313 17.73 7.03 -8.91
N GLY A 314 18.73 6.25 -8.49
CA GLY A 314 20.15 6.51 -8.54
C GLY A 314 20.83 5.68 -7.44
N GLU A 315 22.14 5.50 -7.49
CA GLU A 315 22.85 4.65 -6.51
C GLU A 315 22.55 5.10 -5.07
N GLY A 316 22.08 4.16 -4.24
CA GLY A 316 21.72 4.40 -2.85
C GLY A 316 20.47 5.28 -2.61
N ASN A 317 19.77 5.70 -3.67
CA ASN A 317 18.60 6.59 -3.61
C ASN A 317 17.32 5.84 -4.02
N TYR A 318 16.30 5.86 -3.18
CA TYR A 318 15.11 5.03 -3.33
C TYR A 318 13.81 5.84 -3.17
N ARG A 319 12.78 5.56 -3.99
CA ARG A 319 11.41 6.09 -3.84
C ARG A 319 10.43 4.95 -3.56
N VAL A 320 9.40 5.21 -2.76
CA VAL A 320 8.27 4.28 -2.63
C VAL A 320 7.37 4.33 -3.88
N PRO A 321 6.91 3.19 -4.44
CA PRO A 321 5.88 3.19 -5.48
C PRO A 321 4.64 3.94 -4.98
N GLU A 322 4.01 4.74 -5.84
CA GLU A 322 2.91 5.64 -5.41
C GLU A 322 1.72 4.85 -4.85
N GLU A 323 1.42 3.68 -5.43
CA GLU A 323 0.37 2.77 -4.97
C GLU A 323 0.71 2.03 -3.67
N GLU A 324 1.98 2.05 -3.25
CA GLU A 324 2.44 1.54 -1.97
C GLU A 324 2.60 2.63 -0.92
N ALA A 325 2.68 3.90 -1.33
CA ALA A 325 2.79 5.03 -0.41
C ALA A 325 1.68 4.96 0.67
N PRO A 326 2.05 5.02 1.96
CA PRO A 326 1.13 4.64 3.02
C PRO A 326 0.06 5.71 3.19
N MET A 327 -1.18 5.28 3.35
CA MET A 327 -2.26 6.12 3.88
C MET A 327 -2.08 6.34 5.39
N GLN A 328 -2.91 7.16 6.01
CA GLN A 328 -2.86 7.35 7.48
C GLN A 328 -2.99 6.01 8.22
N ALA A 329 -2.04 5.74 9.12
CA ALA A 329 -1.91 4.48 9.85
C ALA A 329 -1.71 3.24 8.93
N GLY A 330 -1.30 3.45 7.69
CA GLY A 330 -0.72 2.43 6.82
C GLY A 330 0.78 2.25 7.10
N ILE A 331 1.31 1.06 6.82
CA ILE A 331 2.68 0.63 7.10
C ILE A 331 3.31 0.06 5.83
N ASN A 332 4.51 0.54 5.48
CA ASN A 332 5.45 -0.16 4.61
C ASN A 332 6.50 -0.87 5.46
N ILE A 333 6.90 -2.07 5.02
CA ILE A 333 8.03 -2.80 5.56
C ILE A 333 8.94 -3.12 4.36
N ILE A 334 10.14 -2.55 4.35
CA ILE A 334 11.16 -2.74 3.31
C ILE A 334 12.27 -3.61 3.91
N PRO A 335 12.39 -4.89 3.54
CA PRO A 335 13.51 -5.74 3.94
C PRO A 335 14.83 -5.23 3.37
N LEU A 336 15.90 -5.30 4.15
CA LEU A 336 17.23 -4.81 3.81
C LEU A 336 18.28 -5.93 3.97
N LYS A 337 19.30 -5.93 3.10
CA LYS A 337 20.53 -6.72 3.29
C LYS A 337 21.62 -5.80 3.86
N PRO A 338 22.05 -5.98 5.12
CA PRO A 338 23.20 -5.25 5.67
C PRO A 338 24.48 -5.55 4.88
N SER A 339 25.20 -4.52 4.48
CA SER A 339 26.52 -4.60 3.84
C SER A 339 27.66 -4.07 4.73
N GLY A 340 27.33 -3.33 5.80
CA GLY A 340 28.30 -2.80 6.78
C GLY A 340 27.91 -3.05 8.24
N ASP A 341 28.74 -2.54 9.17
CA ASP A 341 28.53 -2.59 10.63
C ASP A 341 27.45 -1.58 11.11
N SER A 342 26.96 -0.71 10.23
CA SER A 342 25.92 0.30 10.47
C SER A 342 25.07 0.52 9.23
N ILE A 343 23.81 0.93 9.42
CA ILE A 343 22.89 1.36 8.36
C ILE A 343 22.49 2.81 8.64
N THR A 344 22.58 3.69 7.65
CA THR A 344 22.11 5.08 7.73
C THR A 344 21.00 5.31 6.71
N VAL A 345 19.99 6.09 7.09
CA VAL A 345 18.87 6.49 6.24
C VAL A 345 18.60 7.99 6.42
N ASP A 346 18.68 8.78 5.36
CA ASP A 346 18.11 10.11 5.30
C ASP A 346 16.72 10.02 4.66
N PHE A 347 15.68 10.50 5.34
CA PHE A 347 14.29 10.30 4.91
C PHE A 347 13.62 11.62 4.49
N ARG A 348 12.97 11.63 3.32
CA ARG A 348 12.28 12.79 2.75
C ARG A 348 10.85 12.43 2.33
N GLY A 349 9.86 13.02 2.98
CA GLY A 349 8.47 12.96 2.53
C GLY A 349 8.24 13.80 1.26
N LEU A 350 7.45 13.27 0.32
CA LEU A 350 7.07 13.92 -0.92
C LEU A 350 5.63 14.45 -0.82
N SER A 351 5.43 15.58 -0.14
CA SER A 351 4.10 16.18 0.01
C SER A 351 4.13 17.71 0.06
N ASP A 352 3.13 18.31 -0.58
CA ASP A 352 2.76 19.72 -0.47
C ASP A 352 1.89 20.01 0.78
N ASP A 353 1.37 18.97 1.44
CA ASP A 353 0.53 19.10 2.63
C ASP A 353 1.36 19.37 3.89
N SER A 354 1.25 20.58 4.43
CA SER A 354 1.84 20.96 5.73
C SER A 354 1.43 20.06 6.91
N ASN A 355 0.32 19.32 6.81
CA ASN A 355 -0.15 18.35 7.79
C ASN A 355 0.53 16.96 7.67
N ALA A 356 1.21 16.67 6.56
CA ALA A 356 1.89 15.41 6.34
C ALA A 356 2.92 15.10 7.45
N GLY A 357 3.08 13.81 7.73
CA GLY A 357 3.93 13.30 8.79
C GLY A 357 4.15 11.80 8.64
N TRP A 358 5.35 11.35 9.00
CA TRP A 358 5.79 9.97 8.92
C TRP A 358 6.43 9.58 10.25
N GLN A 359 6.40 8.29 10.57
CA GLN A 359 7.22 7.67 11.60
C GLN A 359 8.02 6.54 10.95
N VAL A 360 9.34 6.63 11.05
CA VAL A 360 10.30 5.75 10.38
C VAL A 360 11.18 5.08 11.44
N CYS A 361 11.54 3.81 11.23
CA CYS A 361 12.45 3.07 12.10
C CYS A 361 13.34 2.12 11.29
N ILE A 362 14.63 2.09 11.61
CA ILE A 362 15.53 1.02 11.19
C ILE A 362 15.41 -0.10 12.23
N VAL A 363 15.17 -1.33 11.77
CA VAL A 363 15.07 -2.54 12.58
C VAL A 363 16.20 -3.48 12.16
N THR A 364 16.98 -3.98 13.11
CA THR A 364 18.05 -4.96 12.87
C THR A 364 17.82 -6.21 13.69
N VAL A 365 18.06 -7.40 13.12
CA VAL A 365 17.85 -8.68 13.80
C VAL A 365 19.16 -9.45 13.86
N ASP A 366 19.62 -9.85 15.06
CA ASP A 366 20.84 -10.65 15.23
C ASP A 366 20.67 -12.11 14.73
N GLY A 367 21.78 -12.85 14.61
CA GLY A 367 21.75 -14.27 14.23
C GLY A 367 21.05 -15.21 15.23
N ASN A 368 20.54 -14.71 16.36
CA ASN A 368 19.71 -15.44 17.33
C ASN A 368 18.23 -15.02 17.25
N GLY A 369 17.85 -14.16 16.31
CA GLY A 369 16.49 -13.62 16.20
C GLY A 369 16.16 -12.49 17.17
N ARG A 370 17.16 -11.81 17.75
CA ARG A 370 16.93 -10.64 18.62
C ARG A 370 16.89 -9.35 17.84
N GLU A 371 15.82 -8.60 18.00
CA GLU A 371 15.63 -7.30 17.39
C GLU A 371 16.38 -6.18 18.14
N SER A 372 16.69 -5.13 17.40
CA SER A 372 17.10 -3.82 17.89
C SER A 372 16.54 -2.75 16.97
N TYR A 373 16.25 -1.59 17.53
CA TYR A 373 15.47 -0.53 16.89
C TYR A 373 16.23 0.79 16.99
N SER A 374 16.18 1.60 15.93
CA SER A 374 16.54 3.02 16.03
C SER A 374 15.54 3.80 16.88
N GLY A 375 15.80 5.09 17.09
CA GLY A 375 14.73 6.03 17.42
C GLY A 375 13.73 6.12 16.27
N LEU A 376 12.51 6.58 16.56
CA LEU A 376 11.58 7.01 15.50
C LEU A 376 12.05 8.36 14.94
N PHE A 377 11.95 8.53 13.62
CA PHE A 377 12.29 9.75 12.89
C PHE A 377 11.30 10.02 11.75
N GLY A 378 11.38 11.19 11.12
CA GLY A 378 10.45 11.63 10.07
C GLY A 378 11.14 12.36 8.90
N SER A 379 10.33 13.12 8.16
CA SER A 379 10.80 13.85 6.96
C SER A 379 11.79 14.96 7.29
N GLY A 380 12.93 14.95 6.59
CA GLY A 380 14.05 15.87 6.78
C GLY A 380 15.04 15.44 7.88
N GLU A 381 14.88 14.22 8.42
CA GLU A 381 15.75 13.67 9.46
C GLU A 381 16.62 12.51 8.93
N SER A 382 17.78 12.36 9.56
CA SER A 382 18.74 11.27 9.31
C SER A 382 18.83 10.36 10.54
N MET A 383 18.96 9.05 10.33
CA MET A 383 19.08 8.07 11.40
C MET A 383 20.10 6.99 11.06
N THR A 384 21.00 6.70 12.01
CA THR A 384 21.96 5.59 11.91
C THR A 384 21.68 4.54 12.98
N ALA A 385 21.62 3.26 12.58
CA ALA A 385 21.53 2.11 13.47
C ALA A 385 22.77 1.20 13.35
N SER A 386 23.12 0.49 14.42
CA SER A 386 24.17 -0.53 14.39
C SER A 386 23.66 -1.81 13.73
N ALA A 387 24.25 -2.20 12.60
CA ALA A 387 23.99 -3.47 11.92
C ALA A 387 25.05 -4.54 12.20
N LYS A 388 26.01 -4.25 13.08
CA LYS A 388 27.08 -5.18 13.49
C LYS A 388 26.53 -6.52 14.00
N GLY A 389 26.72 -7.57 13.21
CA GLY A 389 26.24 -8.92 13.52
C GLY A 389 24.74 -9.14 13.27
N ALA A 390 24.07 -8.22 12.59
CA ALA A 390 22.72 -8.41 12.09
C ALA A 390 22.71 -9.49 10.99
N ALA A 391 21.76 -10.42 11.07
CA ALA A 391 21.47 -11.41 10.04
C ALA A 391 20.42 -10.91 9.03
N SER A 392 19.57 -9.96 9.44
CA SER A 392 18.66 -9.21 8.56
C SER A 392 18.41 -7.81 9.12
N ALA A 393 17.90 -6.91 8.28
CA ALA A 393 17.40 -5.61 8.69
C ALA A 393 16.14 -5.24 7.91
N TYR A 394 15.42 -4.23 8.38
CA TYR A 394 14.20 -3.68 7.76
C TYR A 394 14.14 -2.17 7.97
N LEU A 395 13.59 -1.44 7.01
CA LEU A 395 13.09 -0.09 7.20
C LEU A 395 11.56 -0.16 7.30
N THR A 396 10.99 0.33 8.39
CA THR A 396 9.52 0.47 8.54
C THR A 396 9.14 1.92 8.41
N VAL A 397 8.14 2.22 7.58
CA VAL A 397 7.60 3.58 7.38
C VAL A 397 6.10 3.54 7.61
N THR A 398 5.56 4.45 8.42
CA THR A 398 4.11 4.65 8.53
C THR A 398 3.76 6.13 8.41
N ALA A 399 2.68 6.44 7.68
CA ALA A 399 2.18 7.80 7.59
C ALA A 399 1.26 8.11 8.77
N MET A 400 1.65 9.12 9.53
CA MET A 400 0.95 9.57 10.73
C MET A 400 0.95 11.12 10.71
N PRO A 401 -0.05 11.73 10.04
CA PRO A 401 -0.10 13.18 9.89
C PRO A 401 -0.29 13.89 11.23
N LYS A 402 0.14 15.15 11.30
CA LYS A 402 0.20 15.97 12.53
C LYS A 402 -1.16 16.12 13.19
N LYS A 403 -2.20 16.28 12.36
CA LYS A 403 -3.60 16.16 12.71
C LYS A 403 -4.18 14.97 11.94
N LEU A 404 -4.72 14.01 12.69
CA LEU A 404 -5.33 12.82 12.10
C LEU A 404 -6.65 13.17 11.41
N VAL A 405 -6.87 12.55 10.25
CA VAL A 405 -8.15 12.51 9.55
C VAL A 405 -9.02 11.46 10.23
N ARG A 406 -10.32 11.74 10.41
CA ARG A 406 -11.28 10.78 10.96
C ARG A 406 -11.64 9.76 9.87
N VAL A 407 -10.95 8.62 9.84
CA VAL A 407 -11.18 7.56 8.85
C VAL A 407 -12.33 6.64 9.27
N ASN A 408 -13.27 6.39 8.36
CA ASN A 408 -14.27 5.34 8.45
C ASN A 408 -14.06 4.31 7.33
N ALA A 409 -13.82 3.04 7.69
CA ALA A 409 -13.56 1.99 6.72
C ALA A 409 -14.74 1.73 5.76
N PHE A 410 -15.96 2.11 6.14
CA PHE A 410 -17.19 1.86 5.39
C PHE A 410 -17.68 3.04 4.55
N HIS A 411 -17.06 4.23 4.65
CA HIS A 411 -17.35 5.34 3.73
C HIS A 411 -17.11 4.92 2.28
N LYS A 412 -18.13 5.16 1.45
CA LYS A 412 -18.18 4.87 0.01
C LYS A 412 -17.85 6.13 -0.79
N GLU A 413 -17.77 6.03 -2.12
CA GLU A 413 -17.46 7.15 -3.02
C GLU A 413 -18.42 8.34 -2.82
N SER A 414 -19.67 8.08 -2.41
CA SER A 414 -20.67 9.12 -2.08
C SER A 414 -20.34 9.94 -0.83
N ASP A 415 -19.55 9.39 0.08
CA ASP A 415 -19.28 9.96 1.41
C ASP A 415 -17.88 10.59 1.46
N SER A 416 -16.89 9.88 0.91
CA SER A 416 -15.53 10.36 0.68
C SER A 416 -14.98 9.72 -0.59
N SER A 417 -14.70 10.55 -1.61
CA SER A 417 -14.11 10.08 -2.87
C SER A 417 -12.83 9.28 -2.63
N TYR A 418 -12.71 8.13 -3.28
CA TYR A 418 -11.55 7.26 -3.13
C TYR A 418 -10.28 7.85 -3.75
N LYS A 419 -10.42 8.56 -4.88
CA LYS A 419 -9.30 9.22 -5.57
C LYS A 419 -8.82 10.49 -4.85
N ASN A 420 -9.74 11.30 -4.33
CA ASN A 420 -9.43 12.67 -3.88
C ASN A 420 -9.74 12.94 -2.39
N GLY A 421 -10.36 11.99 -1.69
CA GLY A 421 -10.77 12.14 -0.29
C GLY A 421 -9.59 12.16 0.67
N SER A 422 -9.71 12.98 1.73
CA SER A 422 -8.62 13.11 2.72
C SER A 422 -8.41 11.82 3.52
N GLU A 423 -9.43 10.97 3.65
CA GLU A 423 -9.33 9.65 4.29
C GLU A 423 -8.50 8.64 3.49
N ARG A 424 -8.36 8.83 2.17
CA ARG A 424 -7.59 7.93 1.28
C ARG A 424 -6.27 8.54 0.81
N ARG A 425 -5.89 9.71 1.35
CA ARG A 425 -4.62 10.39 1.02
C ARG A 425 -3.43 9.48 1.32
N ARG A 426 -2.60 9.25 0.31
CA ARG A 426 -1.30 8.60 0.40
C ARG A 426 -0.21 9.63 0.70
N TYR A 427 0.85 9.20 1.38
CA TYR A 427 1.96 10.05 1.80
C TYR A 427 3.29 9.48 1.28
N PRO A 428 3.61 9.69 -0.02
CA PRO A 428 4.82 9.15 -0.64
C PRO A 428 6.10 9.76 -0.07
N TYR A 429 7.22 9.07 -0.29
CA TYR A 429 8.52 9.43 0.26
C TYR A 429 9.68 8.90 -0.60
N GLU A 430 10.83 9.56 -0.46
CA GLU A 430 12.14 9.16 -0.93
C GLU A 430 13.09 8.98 0.27
N PHE A 431 14.12 8.16 0.13
CA PHE A 431 15.16 7.99 1.14
C PHE A 431 16.52 7.63 0.51
N THR A 432 17.59 8.07 1.16
CA THR A 432 18.94 7.56 0.93
C THR A 432 19.16 6.32 1.81
N LEU A 433 20.05 5.42 1.40
CA LEU A 433 20.43 4.26 2.21
C LEU A 433 21.94 3.98 2.10
N GLU A 434 22.63 4.03 3.22
CA GLU A 434 24.04 3.62 3.34
C GLU A 434 24.16 2.36 4.20
N GLY A 435 25.13 1.50 3.88
CA GLY A 435 25.46 0.31 4.68
C GLY A 435 24.46 -0.84 4.60
N ALA A 436 23.45 -0.73 3.73
CA ALA A 436 22.57 -1.80 3.29
C ALA A 436 22.05 -1.54 1.86
N GLU A 437 21.43 -2.55 1.26
CA GLU A 437 20.61 -2.46 0.04
C GLU A 437 19.20 -3.02 0.32
N PRO A 438 18.14 -2.61 -0.41
CA PRO A 438 16.85 -3.28 -0.34
C PRO A 438 16.93 -4.75 -0.79
N ASP A 439 16.31 -5.67 -0.05
CA ASP A 439 16.27 -7.09 -0.39
C ASP A 439 15.12 -7.40 -1.37
N LEU A 440 15.36 -7.08 -2.65
CA LEU A 440 14.46 -7.33 -3.78
C LEU A 440 14.33 -8.82 -4.17
N SER A 441 14.69 -9.76 -3.28
CA SER A 441 14.45 -11.19 -3.53
C SER A 441 12.95 -11.52 -3.50
N ILE A 442 12.53 -12.49 -4.31
CA ILE A 442 11.10 -12.84 -4.54
C ILE A 442 10.75 -14.27 -4.08
N GLY A 443 11.61 -14.89 -3.27
CA GLY A 443 11.39 -16.21 -2.65
C GLY A 443 11.47 -17.44 -3.58
N TYR A 444 11.23 -17.30 -4.89
CA TYR A 444 11.41 -18.37 -5.88
C TYR A 444 12.88 -18.81 -5.98
N LYS A 445 13.11 -20.11 -6.24
CA LYS A 445 14.46 -20.72 -6.22
C LYS A 445 14.74 -21.51 -7.50
N LYS A 446 15.96 -21.35 -8.03
CA LYS A 446 16.48 -22.09 -9.18
C LYS A 446 16.63 -23.58 -8.82
N GLY A 447 15.87 -24.44 -9.49
CA GLY A 447 15.92 -25.90 -9.34
C GLY A 447 16.97 -26.55 -10.25
N ARG A 448 16.70 -27.75 -10.79
CA ARG A 448 17.43 -28.25 -11.97
C ARG A 448 16.91 -27.56 -13.24
N GLY A 449 17.82 -27.19 -14.12
CA GLY A 449 17.53 -26.32 -15.26
C GLY A 449 18.79 -25.87 -15.98
N HIS A 450 18.63 -24.91 -16.88
CA HIS A 450 19.67 -24.34 -17.73
C HIS A 450 19.38 -22.86 -18.04
N ALA A 451 20.39 -22.14 -18.50
CA ALA A 451 20.21 -20.79 -19.04
C ALA A 451 19.54 -20.84 -20.43
N HIS A 452 18.58 -19.96 -20.70
CA HIS A 452 17.92 -19.87 -22.00
C HIS A 452 18.88 -19.34 -23.07
N SER A 453 18.81 -19.86 -24.30
CA SER A 453 19.72 -19.45 -25.38
C SER A 453 19.51 -18.01 -25.88
N ASN A 454 18.36 -17.42 -25.55
CA ASN A 454 18.04 -16.02 -25.84
C ASN A 454 17.77 -15.28 -24.51
N GLY A 455 18.69 -14.38 -24.14
CA GLY A 455 18.66 -13.58 -22.91
C GLY A 455 19.44 -14.15 -21.71
N GLY A 456 19.57 -15.48 -21.58
CA GLY A 456 20.40 -16.13 -20.55
C GLY A 456 19.69 -16.45 -19.22
N GLY A 457 18.43 -16.06 -19.04
CA GLY A 457 17.63 -16.33 -17.85
C GLY A 457 17.39 -17.81 -17.56
N TRP A 458 16.94 -18.12 -16.34
CA TRP A 458 16.89 -19.51 -15.86
C TRP A 458 15.62 -20.24 -16.28
N VAL A 459 15.75 -21.41 -16.91
CA VAL A 459 14.65 -22.29 -17.31
C VAL A 459 14.78 -23.64 -16.62
N ALA A 460 13.76 -24.05 -15.86
CA ALA A 460 13.71 -25.36 -15.22
C ALA A 460 13.55 -26.50 -16.25
N ASP A 461 14.14 -27.68 -16.00
CA ASP A 461 14.06 -28.85 -16.91
C ASP A 461 12.61 -29.32 -17.18
N THR A 462 11.70 -28.99 -16.27
CA THR A 462 10.26 -29.29 -16.35
C THR A 462 9.47 -28.28 -17.20
N ALA A 463 9.97 -27.06 -17.37
CA ALA A 463 9.35 -26.02 -18.18
C ALA A 463 9.56 -26.26 -19.69
N ARG A 464 8.82 -25.54 -20.53
CA ARG A 464 8.96 -25.56 -22.00
C ARG A 464 8.98 -24.11 -22.49
N VAL A 465 10.11 -23.69 -23.04
CA VAL A 465 10.34 -22.33 -23.55
C VAL A 465 10.84 -22.44 -24.98
N ASP A 466 10.20 -21.75 -25.91
CA ASP A 466 10.65 -21.70 -27.31
C ASP A 466 11.88 -20.80 -27.47
N SER A 467 12.78 -21.15 -28.39
CA SER A 467 14.03 -20.39 -28.62
C SER A 467 13.83 -18.94 -29.11
N SER A 468 12.62 -18.58 -29.52
CA SER A 468 12.23 -17.22 -29.90
C SER A 468 11.86 -16.33 -28.70
N VAL A 469 11.53 -16.93 -27.55
CA VAL A 469 11.25 -16.21 -26.30
C VAL A 469 12.54 -15.54 -25.81
N TYR A 470 12.44 -14.31 -25.31
CA TYR A 470 13.54 -13.67 -24.59
C TYR A 470 13.35 -13.88 -23.08
N VAL A 471 14.39 -14.33 -22.37
CA VAL A 471 14.39 -14.48 -20.91
C VAL A 471 15.64 -13.79 -20.36
N ALA A 472 15.48 -12.64 -19.72
CA ALA A 472 16.57 -11.83 -19.18
C ALA A 472 17.40 -12.58 -18.11
N PRO A 473 18.67 -12.22 -17.86
CA PRO A 473 19.59 -12.99 -17.01
C PRO A 473 19.07 -13.38 -15.62
N ASP A 474 18.31 -12.48 -14.97
CA ASP A 474 17.77 -12.68 -13.62
C ASP A 474 16.32 -13.19 -13.59
N ALA A 475 15.63 -13.17 -14.73
CA ALA A 475 14.29 -13.74 -14.89
C ALA A 475 14.29 -15.28 -14.82
N MET A 476 13.15 -15.86 -14.44
CA MET A 476 13.02 -17.30 -14.21
C MET A 476 11.74 -17.91 -14.77
N VAL A 477 11.87 -19.03 -15.50
CA VAL A 477 10.76 -19.89 -15.93
C VAL A 477 10.83 -21.22 -15.18
N LEU A 478 9.82 -21.49 -14.34
CA LEU A 478 9.84 -22.53 -13.31
C LEU A 478 8.61 -23.45 -13.40
N GLY A 479 8.66 -24.58 -12.69
CA GLY A 479 7.57 -25.55 -12.68
C GLY A 479 7.32 -26.17 -14.05
N ASN A 480 6.06 -26.31 -14.46
CA ASN A 480 5.65 -26.90 -15.74
C ASN A 480 5.32 -25.83 -16.80
N ALA A 481 5.77 -24.59 -16.59
CA ALA A 481 5.36 -23.44 -17.37
C ALA A 481 5.68 -23.60 -18.87
N ARG A 482 4.81 -23.03 -19.71
CA ARG A 482 4.89 -23.11 -21.17
C ARG A 482 4.93 -21.71 -21.74
N VAL A 483 6.03 -21.36 -22.42
CA VAL A 483 6.26 -20.03 -22.99
C VAL A 483 6.62 -20.17 -24.46
N THR A 484 5.82 -19.58 -25.35
CA THR A 484 5.93 -19.74 -26.80
C THR A 484 5.79 -18.41 -27.56
N GLY A 485 6.20 -18.38 -28.83
CA GLY A 485 6.13 -17.17 -29.65
C GLY A 485 7.25 -16.15 -29.35
N ASN A 486 6.93 -14.86 -29.40
CA ASN A 486 7.85 -13.72 -29.24
C ASN A 486 7.79 -13.12 -27.82
N VAL A 487 7.40 -13.92 -26.82
CA VAL A 487 7.26 -13.46 -25.43
C VAL A 487 8.59 -12.93 -24.89
N ARG A 488 8.51 -11.86 -24.09
CA ARG A 488 9.65 -11.26 -23.40
C ARG A 488 9.44 -11.38 -21.89
N ILE A 489 10.38 -12.00 -21.20
CA ILE A 489 10.42 -12.09 -19.74
C ILE A 489 11.68 -11.37 -19.28
N GLU A 490 11.51 -10.28 -18.56
CA GLU A 490 12.50 -9.23 -18.36
C GLU A 490 12.82 -9.04 -16.88
N ASP A 491 13.91 -8.31 -16.59
CA ASP A 491 14.37 -7.99 -15.24
C ASP A 491 14.46 -9.23 -14.32
N ARG A 492 13.65 -9.26 -13.25
CA ARG A 492 13.58 -10.34 -12.26
C ARG A 492 12.25 -11.11 -12.33
N ALA A 493 11.48 -10.94 -13.41
CA ALA A 493 10.14 -11.52 -13.53
C ALA A 493 10.14 -13.06 -13.52
N VAL A 494 9.04 -13.64 -13.01
CA VAL A 494 8.88 -15.09 -12.84
C VAL A 494 7.63 -15.60 -13.52
N VAL A 495 7.80 -16.67 -14.31
CA VAL A 495 6.70 -17.46 -14.87
C VAL A 495 6.78 -18.88 -14.31
N ALA A 496 5.77 -19.30 -13.54
CA ALA A 496 5.85 -20.50 -12.70
C ALA A 496 4.65 -21.46 -12.84
N ASN A 497 4.87 -22.70 -12.38
CA ASN A 497 3.86 -23.75 -12.22
C ASN A 497 3.09 -24.05 -13.52
N GLN A 498 1.75 -23.99 -13.57
CA GLN A 498 0.97 -24.26 -14.80
C GLN A 498 0.68 -22.97 -15.59
N ALA A 499 1.62 -22.02 -15.65
CA ALA A 499 1.46 -20.84 -16.49
C ALA A 499 1.64 -21.18 -17.98
N THR A 500 0.75 -20.67 -18.83
CA THR A 500 0.90 -20.69 -20.29
C THR A 500 0.95 -19.25 -20.81
N VAL A 501 2.06 -18.87 -21.44
CA VAL A 501 2.33 -17.51 -21.93
C VAL A 501 2.68 -17.59 -23.42
N SER A 502 2.00 -16.82 -24.27
CA SER A 502 2.17 -16.91 -25.74
C SER A 502 2.13 -15.57 -26.47
N ASP A 503 2.31 -15.64 -27.79
CA ASP A 503 2.22 -14.55 -28.76
C ASP A 503 3.32 -13.49 -28.57
N ASN A 504 2.99 -12.27 -28.13
CA ASN A 504 3.92 -11.15 -27.95
C ASN A 504 3.83 -10.57 -26.53
N ALA A 505 3.42 -11.36 -25.53
CA ALA A 505 3.28 -10.88 -24.17
C ALA A 505 4.62 -10.42 -23.57
N VAL A 506 4.59 -9.40 -22.72
CA VAL A 506 5.76 -8.86 -22.00
C VAL A 506 5.52 -8.99 -20.50
N ILE A 507 6.51 -9.54 -19.79
CA ILE A 507 6.47 -9.69 -18.33
C ILE A 507 7.78 -9.10 -17.78
N TYR A 508 7.71 -8.05 -16.97
CA TYR A 508 8.91 -7.28 -16.55
C TYR A 508 8.89 -6.92 -15.06
N GLY A 509 9.95 -6.25 -14.58
CA GLY A 509 10.12 -5.86 -13.17
C GLY A 509 10.34 -7.05 -12.24
N ASN A 510 9.60 -7.06 -11.13
CA ASN A 510 9.50 -8.16 -10.16
C ASN A 510 8.22 -8.99 -10.35
N ALA A 511 7.51 -8.84 -11.48
CA ALA A 511 6.20 -9.42 -11.70
C ALA A 511 6.19 -10.96 -11.67
N ILE A 512 5.09 -11.54 -11.17
CA ILE A 512 4.93 -12.99 -10.99
C ILE A 512 3.67 -13.49 -11.68
N VAL A 513 3.85 -14.45 -12.59
CA VAL A 513 2.78 -15.19 -13.27
C VAL A 513 2.85 -16.64 -12.84
N ASP A 514 2.04 -17.02 -11.84
CA ASP A 514 2.08 -18.35 -11.23
C ASP A 514 0.80 -19.13 -11.50
N GLY A 515 0.88 -20.14 -12.37
CA GLY A 515 -0.23 -21.05 -12.67
C GLY A 515 -0.48 -22.11 -11.59
N GLY A 516 -0.12 -21.86 -10.34
CA GLY A 516 -0.43 -22.70 -9.19
C GLY A 516 -1.88 -22.59 -8.74
N GLY A 517 -2.14 -23.13 -7.54
CA GLY A 517 -3.45 -23.08 -6.90
C GLY A 517 -4.41 -24.18 -7.32
N TRP A 518 -5.59 -24.15 -6.71
CA TRP A 518 -6.70 -25.06 -6.96
C TRP A 518 -7.98 -24.22 -7.13
N VAL A 519 -8.77 -24.55 -8.14
CA VAL A 519 -10.09 -23.95 -8.38
C VAL A 519 -11.17 -25.02 -8.24
N TYR A 520 -12.29 -24.66 -7.63
CA TYR A 520 -13.48 -25.49 -7.61
C TYR A 520 -14.39 -25.14 -8.79
N ASP A 521 -14.40 -25.99 -9.81
CA ASP A 521 -15.31 -25.86 -10.96
C ASP A 521 -15.89 -27.25 -11.27
N ASN A 522 -17.05 -27.53 -10.66
CA ASN A 522 -17.67 -28.88 -10.61
C ASN A 522 -16.71 -29.99 -10.08
N GLY A 523 -15.74 -29.59 -9.25
CA GLY A 523 -14.68 -30.43 -8.72
C GLY A 523 -13.40 -29.60 -8.53
N TRP A 524 -12.51 -30.05 -7.63
CA TRP A 524 -11.21 -29.41 -7.43
C TRP A 524 -10.25 -29.77 -8.56
N GLN A 525 -9.76 -28.76 -9.27
CA GLN A 525 -8.81 -28.88 -10.37
C GLN A 525 -7.59 -27.98 -10.10
N GLN A 526 -6.41 -28.35 -10.59
CA GLN A 526 -5.24 -27.48 -10.51
C GLN A 526 -5.48 -26.25 -11.40
N GLY A 527 -5.14 -25.06 -10.89
CA GLY A 527 -5.25 -23.82 -11.66
C GLY A 527 -4.34 -23.78 -12.90
N THR A 528 -4.60 -22.86 -13.81
CA THR A 528 -3.75 -22.62 -15.01
C THR A 528 -3.90 -21.17 -15.45
N VAL A 529 -2.87 -20.35 -15.21
CA VAL A 529 -2.86 -18.96 -15.68
C VAL A 529 -2.52 -18.93 -17.17
N THR A 530 -3.29 -18.18 -17.96
CA THR A 530 -3.08 -18.02 -19.40
C THR A 530 -2.84 -16.54 -19.74
N VAL A 531 -1.72 -16.25 -20.42
CA VAL A 531 -1.34 -14.91 -20.88
C VAL A 531 -1.09 -14.96 -22.39
N SER A 532 -1.73 -14.10 -23.18
CA SER A 532 -1.64 -14.17 -24.66
C SER A 532 -1.83 -12.80 -25.34
N GLY A 533 -1.65 -12.73 -26.66
CA GLY A 533 -1.71 -11.48 -27.42
C GLY A 533 -0.49 -10.57 -27.17
N ASN A 534 -0.74 -9.28 -26.97
CA ASN A 534 0.25 -8.25 -26.60
C ASN A 534 0.06 -7.82 -25.13
N ALA A 535 -0.34 -8.76 -24.26
CA ALA A 535 -0.58 -8.48 -22.85
C ALA A 535 0.72 -8.07 -22.13
N VAL A 536 0.62 -7.16 -21.16
CA VAL A 536 1.77 -6.69 -20.36
C VAL A 536 1.51 -6.96 -18.88
N ILE A 537 2.45 -7.59 -18.19
CA ILE A 537 2.40 -7.82 -16.74
C ILE A 537 3.68 -7.26 -16.12
N GLY A 538 3.57 -6.24 -15.29
CA GLY A 538 4.69 -5.36 -14.95
C GLY A 538 4.95 -5.18 -13.46
N ASP A 539 6.03 -4.44 -13.20
CA ASP A 539 6.33 -3.81 -11.91
C ASP A 539 6.41 -4.83 -10.76
N ASN A 540 5.44 -4.85 -9.83
CA ASN A 540 5.40 -5.77 -8.68
C ASN A 540 4.18 -6.72 -8.72
N ALA A 541 3.45 -6.76 -9.84
CA ALA A 541 2.16 -7.43 -9.95
C ALA A 541 2.22 -8.97 -9.80
N VAL A 542 1.12 -9.55 -9.33
CA VAL A 542 0.96 -11.00 -9.15
C VAL A 542 -0.30 -11.48 -9.88
N VAL A 543 -0.15 -12.43 -10.82
CA VAL A 543 -1.26 -13.10 -11.51
C VAL A 543 -1.23 -14.59 -11.17
N TYR A 544 -2.32 -15.10 -10.59
CA TYR A 544 -2.38 -16.40 -9.91
C TYR A 544 -3.71 -17.13 -10.17
N ASN A 545 -3.79 -18.43 -9.89
CA ASN A 545 -5.02 -19.24 -9.80
C ASN A 545 -6.05 -19.06 -10.94
N SER A 546 -5.74 -19.59 -12.12
CA SER A 546 -6.66 -19.69 -13.29
C SER A 546 -7.03 -18.38 -14.00
N CYS A 547 -6.36 -17.26 -13.72
CA CYS A 547 -6.61 -16.02 -14.44
C CYS A 547 -6.25 -16.08 -15.94
N ARG A 548 -6.94 -15.26 -16.74
CA ARG A 548 -6.73 -15.14 -18.18
C ARG A 548 -6.50 -13.69 -18.58
N ILE A 549 -5.28 -13.37 -19.01
CA ILE A 549 -4.88 -12.03 -19.47
C ILE A 549 -4.63 -12.10 -20.98
N SER A 550 -5.30 -11.27 -21.79
CA SER A 550 -5.26 -11.41 -23.25
C SER A 550 -5.54 -10.11 -24.01
N GLY A 551 -5.38 -10.13 -25.34
CA GLY A 551 -5.48 -8.92 -26.16
C GLY A 551 -4.29 -8.01 -25.92
N ASN A 552 -4.51 -6.73 -25.67
CA ASN A 552 -3.53 -5.76 -25.18
C ASN A 552 -3.75 -5.45 -23.69
N ALA A 553 -4.33 -6.36 -22.90
CA ALA A 553 -4.60 -6.10 -21.49
C ALA A 553 -3.32 -5.93 -20.64
N ARG A 554 -3.40 -5.17 -19.55
CA ARG A 554 -2.27 -4.82 -18.69
C ARG A 554 -2.56 -5.12 -17.23
N VAL A 555 -1.58 -5.68 -16.51
CA VAL A 555 -1.60 -5.85 -15.06
C VAL A 555 -0.30 -5.29 -14.50
N LEU A 556 -0.37 -4.12 -13.86
CA LEU A 556 0.79 -3.27 -13.58
C LEU A 556 0.82 -2.87 -12.09
N GLN A 557 1.84 -2.11 -11.72
CA GLN A 557 2.10 -1.66 -10.35
C GLN A 557 2.09 -2.89 -9.42
N LYS A 558 1.28 -2.91 -8.37
CA LYS A 558 1.24 -4.02 -7.41
C LYS A 558 -0.08 -4.80 -7.43
N ALA A 559 -0.74 -4.85 -8.59
CA ALA A 559 -2.03 -5.51 -8.74
C ALA A 559 -1.93 -7.01 -8.42
N TYR A 560 -2.87 -7.53 -7.62
CA TYR A 560 -2.99 -8.96 -7.32
C TYR A 560 -4.26 -9.51 -7.97
N VAL A 561 -4.09 -10.35 -8.98
CA VAL A 561 -5.19 -10.89 -9.79
C VAL A 561 -5.24 -12.40 -9.59
N SER A 562 -6.33 -12.91 -9.02
CA SER A 562 -6.52 -14.33 -8.69
C SER A 562 -7.91 -14.86 -9.09
N ASP A 563 -8.16 -16.13 -8.76
CA ASP A 563 -9.49 -16.76 -8.69
C ASP A 563 -10.33 -16.75 -9.97
N ALA A 564 -9.62 -16.90 -11.10
CA ALA A 564 -10.15 -16.94 -12.47
C ALA A 564 -10.70 -15.62 -13.03
N VAL A 565 -10.23 -14.47 -12.53
CA VAL A 565 -10.42 -13.17 -13.18
C VAL A 565 -9.90 -13.19 -14.63
N THR A 566 -10.65 -12.58 -15.54
CA THR A 566 -10.27 -12.39 -16.95
C THR A 566 -10.02 -10.91 -17.25
N ALA A 567 -8.92 -10.60 -17.92
CA ALA A 567 -8.62 -9.29 -18.49
C ALA A 567 -8.39 -9.41 -20.01
N GLY A 568 -9.02 -8.55 -20.80
CA GLY A 568 -9.05 -8.60 -22.26
C GLY A 568 -8.99 -7.23 -22.94
N ASP A 569 -8.93 -7.26 -24.27
CA ASP A 569 -8.91 -6.08 -25.15
C ASP A 569 -7.85 -5.03 -24.78
N ASN A 570 -8.22 -3.93 -24.12
CA ASN A 570 -7.28 -2.91 -23.63
C ASN A 570 -7.50 -2.62 -22.14
N ALA A 571 -8.05 -3.57 -21.39
CA ALA A 571 -8.24 -3.43 -19.95
C ALA A 571 -6.91 -3.28 -19.20
N VAL A 572 -6.92 -2.59 -18.06
CA VAL A 572 -5.73 -2.29 -17.25
C VAL A 572 -6.10 -2.50 -15.78
N ILE A 573 -5.26 -3.21 -15.02
CA ILE A 573 -5.45 -3.42 -13.59
C ILE A 573 -4.16 -2.95 -12.91
N LYS A 574 -4.24 -1.93 -12.04
CA LYS A 574 -3.08 -1.29 -11.40
C LYS A 574 -3.28 -1.16 -9.87
N GLY A 575 -2.38 -0.45 -9.22
CA GLY A 575 -2.43 -0.18 -7.78
C GLY A 575 -2.44 -1.47 -6.96
N MET A 576 -3.17 -1.47 -5.84
CA MET A 576 -3.38 -2.67 -5.02
C MET A 576 -4.69 -3.40 -5.35
N ALA A 577 -5.19 -3.36 -6.59
CA ALA A 577 -6.43 -4.03 -6.98
C ALA A 577 -6.41 -5.54 -6.62
N TYR A 578 -7.50 -6.03 -6.00
CA TYR A 578 -7.66 -7.45 -5.65
C TYR A 578 -9.10 -7.88 -5.95
N LEU A 579 -9.29 -8.65 -7.01
CA LEU A 579 -10.57 -8.84 -7.67
C LEU A 579 -11.12 -10.23 -7.41
N TYR A 580 -12.33 -10.31 -6.84
CA TYR A 580 -12.92 -11.57 -6.40
C TYR A 580 -13.45 -12.39 -7.58
N GLY A 581 -13.21 -13.71 -7.54
CA GLY A 581 -13.90 -14.70 -8.35
C GLY A 581 -13.81 -14.49 -9.88
N LYS A 582 -14.85 -14.92 -10.59
CA LYS A 582 -14.86 -15.03 -12.07
C LYS A 582 -15.16 -13.69 -12.79
N GLY A 583 -14.71 -12.56 -12.23
CA GLY A 583 -14.89 -11.23 -12.82
C GLY A 583 -14.21 -11.09 -14.20
N SER A 584 -14.77 -10.28 -15.09
CA SER A 584 -14.26 -10.08 -16.45
C SER A 584 -14.13 -8.59 -16.79
N TYR A 585 -12.95 -8.20 -17.26
CA TYR A 585 -12.58 -6.82 -17.55
C TYR A 585 -12.12 -6.71 -19.01
N THR A 586 -12.93 -6.08 -19.86
CA THR A 586 -12.73 -5.97 -21.32
C THR A 586 -12.81 -4.51 -21.76
N GLY A 587 -12.82 -4.22 -23.07
CA GLY A 587 -13.25 -2.94 -23.64
C GLY A 587 -12.53 -1.65 -23.18
N SER A 588 -11.43 -1.76 -22.44
CA SER A 588 -10.69 -0.67 -21.75
C SER A 588 -11.25 -0.27 -20.37
N ALA A 589 -11.75 -1.23 -19.59
CA ALA A 589 -11.89 -1.08 -18.13
C ALA A 589 -10.51 -0.87 -17.46
N ILE A 590 -10.37 0.15 -16.62
CA ILE A 590 -9.16 0.42 -15.82
C ILE A 590 -9.54 0.31 -14.34
N VAL A 591 -8.74 -0.38 -13.53
CA VAL A 591 -9.13 -0.72 -12.15
C VAL A 591 -7.94 -0.58 -11.22
N ASP A 592 -8.01 0.29 -10.20
CA ASP A 592 -6.82 0.77 -9.49
C ASP A 592 -6.98 0.83 -7.95
N GLY A 593 -6.63 1.96 -7.31
CA GLY A 593 -5.80 2.08 -6.10
C GLY A 593 -6.26 1.40 -4.80
N ASP A 594 -7.50 0.92 -4.73
CA ASP A 594 -8.04 0.05 -3.68
C ASP A 594 -9.28 -0.77 -4.12
N TYR A 595 -9.56 -0.91 -5.42
CA TYR A 595 -10.81 -1.52 -5.87
C TYR A 595 -10.89 -3.03 -5.61
N SER A 596 -12.03 -3.53 -5.13
CA SER A 596 -12.27 -4.95 -4.89
C SER A 596 -13.76 -5.29 -4.96
N ASN A 597 -14.17 -6.02 -6.00
CA ASN A 597 -15.55 -6.46 -6.27
C ASN A 597 -15.56 -7.65 -7.26
N GLU A 598 -16.71 -8.32 -7.45
CA GLU A 598 -16.93 -9.45 -8.39
C GLU A 598 -17.48 -9.04 -9.76
N GLU A 599 -17.61 -7.73 -10.01
CA GLU A 599 -18.31 -7.23 -11.19
C GLU A 599 -17.56 -7.45 -12.51
N THR A 600 -18.33 -7.58 -13.60
CA THR A 600 -17.82 -7.57 -14.97
C THR A 600 -17.96 -6.16 -15.55
N LYS A 601 -16.88 -5.59 -16.08
CA LYS A 601 -16.84 -4.21 -16.60
C LYS A 601 -16.15 -4.15 -17.96
N ASP A 602 -16.72 -3.33 -18.85
CA ASP A 602 -16.20 -3.17 -20.21
C ASP A 602 -15.57 -1.78 -20.46
N ASN A 603 -15.89 -0.75 -19.67
CA ASN A 603 -15.28 0.57 -19.79
C ASN A 603 -15.52 1.42 -18.53
N GLY A 604 -14.52 2.22 -18.14
CA GLY A 604 -14.54 3.11 -16.96
C GLY A 604 -13.27 3.02 -16.12
N VAL A 605 -13.26 3.74 -14.99
CA VAL A 605 -12.27 3.59 -13.91
C VAL A 605 -12.99 3.15 -12.64
N GLY A 606 -12.41 2.22 -11.87
CA GLY A 606 -13.02 1.69 -10.65
C GLY A 606 -12.15 1.85 -9.39
N PHE A 607 -12.73 2.41 -8.33
CA PHE A 607 -12.17 2.53 -6.97
C PHE A 607 -13.06 1.86 -5.91
N GLY A 608 -12.49 1.53 -4.75
CA GLY A 608 -13.24 1.16 -3.54
C GLY A 608 -13.55 -0.33 -3.34
N TRP A 609 -13.74 -0.68 -2.06
CA TRP A 609 -14.08 -2.04 -1.63
C TRP A 609 -15.58 -2.26 -1.56
N LEU A 610 -16.09 -3.23 -2.33
CA LEU A 610 -17.51 -3.58 -2.46
C LEU A 610 -18.39 -2.33 -2.62
N ASP A 611 -18.00 -1.43 -3.51
CA ASP A 611 -18.73 -0.20 -3.82
C ASP A 611 -19.28 -0.24 -5.25
N GLU A 612 -20.60 -0.17 -5.37
CA GLU A 612 -21.31 -0.09 -6.66
C GLU A 612 -21.18 1.30 -7.31
N ASN A 613 -20.85 2.34 -6.52
CA ASN A 613 -20.76 3.74 -6.97
C ASN A 613 -19.34 4.17 -7.35
N GLY A 614 -18.31 3.42 -6.99
CA GLY A 614 -16.90 3.73 -7.28
C GLY A 614 -16.49 3.58 -8.75
N TRP A 615 -17.45 3.45 -9.68
CA TRP A 615 -17.20 3.26 -11.11
C TRP A 615 -17.50 4.52 -11.91
N HIS A 616 -16.46 5.13 -12.47
CA HIS A 616 -16.51 6.44 -13.13
C HIS A 616 -16.32 6.33 -14.64
N SER A 617 -16.89 7.29 -15.38
CA SER A 617 -16.61 7.46 -16.80
C SER A 617 -15.24 8.12 -17.02
N LYS A 618 -14.62 7.78 -18.15
CA LYS A 618 -13.36 8.36 -18.62
C LYS A 618 -13.44 8.66 -20.11
N ALA A 619 -12.45 9.39 -20.62
CA ALA A 619 -12.33 9.62 -22.06
C ALA A 619 -12.19 8.29 -22.83
N ASP A 620 -12.73 8.25 -24.05
CA ASP A 620 -12.50 7.14 -24.98
C ASP A 620 -11.03 7.11 -25.39
N GLY A 621 -10.44 5.93 -25.55
CA GLY A 621 -9.01 5.79 -25.88
C GLY A 621 -8.05 6.07 -24.72
N TYR A 622 -8.49 6.56 -23.56
CA TYR A 622 -7.64 7.02 -22.47
C TYR A 622 -6.55 6.02 -22.00
N ILE A 623 -5.36 6.57 -21.76
CA ILE A 623 -4.25 5.95 -21.00
C ILE A 623 -3.97 6.76 -19.73
N ALA A 624 -3.73 8.06 -19.89
CA ALA A 624 -3.47 9.04 -18.83
C ALA A 624 -3.85 10.45 -19.33
N ALA A 625 -4.18 11.38 -18.43
CA ALA A 625 -4.58 12.73 -18.76
C ALA A 625 -4.24 13.71 -17.63
N TYR A 626 -3.19 14.51 -17.82
CA TYR A 626 -2.77 15.55 -16.88
C TYR A 626 -3.22 16.90 -17.40
N SER A 627 -4.04 17.62 -16.63
CA SER A 627 -4.59 18.93 -17.00
C SER A 627 -4.18 20.08 -16.09
N PHE A 628 -3.38 19.79 -15.06
CA PHE A 628 -2.78 20.79 -14.17
C PHE A 628 -3.79 21.82 -13.61
N ASP A 629 -5.08 21.47 -13.47
CA ASP A 629 -6.15 22.39 -13.05
C ASP A 629 -5.99 22.90 -11.59
N ASN A 630 -5.19 22.21 -10.78
CA ASN A 630 -5.06 22.42 -9.34
C ASN A 630 -3.64 22.83 -8.94
N ASP A 631 -3.54 23.75 -7.97
CA ASP A 631 -2.26 24.15 -7.34
C ASP A 631 -1.66 22.97 -6.55
N ARG A 632 -0.65 22.34 -7.15
CA ARG A 632 0.04 21.15 -6.64
C ARG A 632 1.52 21.22 -7.02
N SER A 633 2.39 21.45 -6.05
CA SER A 633 3.84 21.59 -6.28
C SER A 633 4.62 20.28 -6.30
N VAL A 634 3.99 19.16 -5.95
CA VAL A 634 4.64 17.83 -5.91
C VAL A 634 3.98 16.81 -6.84
N TRP A 635 2.65 16.87 -7.04
CA TRP A 635 1.91 15.85 -7.80
C TRP A 635 0.97 16.48 -8.82
N ALA A 636 1.30 16.32 -10.10
CA ALA A 636 0.40 16.64 -11.20
C ALA A 636 -0.60 15.49 -11.36
N GLN A 637 -1.85 15.72 -10.97
CA GLN A 637 -2.83 14.64 -10.89
C GLN A 637 -3.27 14.15 -12.26
N ASP A 638 -3.44 12.84 -12.41
CA ASP A 638 -4.21 12.30 -13.52
C ASP A 638 -5.70 12.62 -13.32
N ARG A 639 -6.43 12.94 -14.39
CA ARG A 639 -7.83 13.38 -14.33
C ARG A 639 -8.81 12.27 -13.87
N TYR A 640 -8.52 11.00 -14.14
CA TYR A 640 -9.45 9.88 -14.00
C TYR A 640 -8.97 8.73 -13.09
N ALA A 641 -7.69 8.36 -13.12
CA ALA A 641 -7.10 7.23 -12.40
C ALA A 641 -6.11 7.68 -11.31
N ALA A 642 -5.72 6.78 -10.40
CA ALA A 642 -4.66 7.01 -9.41
C ALA A 642 -3.28 6.65 -10.00
N THR A 643 -2.82 7.45 -10.96
CA THR A 643 -1.46 7.39 -11.51
C THR A 643 -1.01 8.84 -11.69
N ASP A 644 -0.74 9.52 -10.57
CA ASP A 644 -0.35 10.93 -10.59
C ASP A 644 1.13 11.04 -11.03
N ALA A 645 1.57 12.23 -11.46
CA ALA A 645 2.93 12.45 -11.95
C ALA A 645 3.74 13.33 -11.01
N LEU A 646 5.00 12.97 -10.75
CA LEU A 646 5.87 13.66 -9.81
C LEU A 646 6.44 14.94 -10.44
N VAL A 647 6.14 16.09 -9.84
CA VAL A 647 6.66 17.40 -10.22
C VAL A 647 8.04 17.63 -9.56
N LYS A 648 9.03 18.03 -10.36
CA LYS A 648 10.37 18.42 -9.91
C LYS A 648 10.72 19.79 -10.50
N GLY A 649 10.80 20.81 -9.65
CA GLY A 649 11.16 22.19 -10.05
C GLY A 649 10.02 22.98 -10.72
N ALA A 650 9.35 22.39 -11.72
CA ALA A 650 8.35 23.07 -12.55
C ALA A 650 7.26 23.79 -11.74
N GLU A 651 7.02 25.07 -12.04
CA GLU A 651 6.12 25.94 -11.27
C GLU A 651 4.69 25.94 -11.82
N TRP A 652 3.71 25.67 -10.96
CA TRP A 652 2.29 25.81 -11.30
C TRP A 652 1.85 27.27 -11.40
N GLN A 653 1.02 27.59 -12.39
CA GLN A 653 0.38 28.90 -12.54
C GLN A 653 -1.10 28.76 -12.92
N ALA A 654 -1.97 29.45 -12.16
CA ALA A 654 -3.43 29.41 -12.36
C ALA A 654 -3.89 29.87 -13.75
N GLU A 655 -3.20 30.85 -14.35
CA GLU A 655 -3.46 31.32 -15.71
C GLU A 655 -2.15 31.87 -16.32
N ARG A 656 -1.84 31.49 -17.56
CA ARG A 656 -0.70 32.02 -18.32
C ARG A 656 -1.11 32.41 -19.74
N THR A 657 -1.11 33.72 -19.98
CA THR A 657 -1.65 34.47 -21.15
C THR A 657 -3.12 34.23 -21.47
N SER A 658 -3.55 32.98 -21.65
CA SER A 658 -4.94 32.54 -21.85
C SER A 658 -5.19 31.06 -21.50
N ALA A 659 -4.13 30.30 -21.27
CA ALA A 659 -4.13 28.92 -20.77
C ALA A 659 -4.38 28.90 -19.25
N LYS A 660 -4.94 27.82 -18.71
CA LYS A 660 -5.48 27.78 -17.33
C LYS A 660 -5.06 26.52 -16.59
N GLY A 661 -4.35 26.69 -15.48
CA GLY A 661 -3.65 25.60 -14.84
C GLY A 661 -2.51 25.14 -15.74
N VAL A 662 -1.35 25.77 -15.63
CA VAL A 662 -0.18 25.42 -16.45
C VAL A 662 1.02 25.10 -15.58
N MET A 663 1.86 24.19 -16.04
CA MET A 663 3.17 23.93 -15.47
C MET A 663 4.21 24.70 -16.29
N SER A 664 4.96 25.58 -15.64
CA SER A 664 6.01 26.39 -16.24
C SER A 664 7.38 25.76 -16.01
N PHE A 665 8.23 25.85 -17.02
CA PHE A 665 9.55 25.23 -17.04
C PHE A 665 10.60 26.30 -17.40
N ASP A 666 11.67 26.39 -16.60
CA ASP A 666 12.72 27.40 -16.71
C ASP A 666 13.68 27.18 -17.89
N GLY A 667 13.70 25.96 -18.45
CA GLY A 667 14.58 25.52 -19.52
C GLY A 667 15.91 24.92 -19.05
N SER A 668 16.08 24.70 -17.75
CA SER A 668 17.29 24.11 -17.19
C SER A 668 17.02 22.66 -16.76
N ASP A 669 16.37 22.42 -15.62
CA ASP A 669 16.11 21.06 -15.16
C ASP A 669 14.71 20.74 -14.58
N ASP A 670 13.81 21.71 -14.59
CA ASP A 670 12.39 21.49 -14.32
C ASP A 670 11.83 20.31 -15.13
N CYS A 671 11.20 19.34 -14.46
CA CYS A 671 10.54 18.22 -15.12
C CYS A 671 9.30 17.72 -14.39
N ILE A 672 8.46 17.00 -15.12
CA ILE A 672 7.37 16.19 -14.57
C ILE A 672 7.67 14.75 -14.97
N VAL A 673 7.81 13.88 -13.98
CA VAL A 673 8.10 12.46 -14.14
C VAL A 673 6.78 11.71 -14.19
N LEU A 674 6.45 11.16 -15.35
CA LEU A 674 5.27 10.32 -15.56
C LEU A 674 5.61 8.87 -15.18
N ASP A 675 4.61 8.12 -14.72
CA ASP A 675 4.66 6.66 -14.61
C ASP A 675 4.85 6.03 -16.01
N ASP A 676 5.75 5.05 -16.13
CA ASP A 676 6.19 4.53 -17.42
C ASP A 676 5.11 3.71 -18.16
N SER A 677 4.05 3.29 -17.44
CA SER A 677 2.90 2.60 -18.02
C SER A 677 2.21 3.39 -19.12
N VAL A 678 2.38 4.72 -19.18
CA VAL A 678 1.83 5.55 -20.25
C VAL A 678 2.37 5.19 -21.65
N LEU A 679 3.50 4.47 -21.72
CA LEU A 679 4.16 4.05 -22.97
C LEU A 679 4.23 2.54 -23.19
N ARG A 680 3.66 1.73 -22.30
CA ARG A 680 3.58 0.27 -22.47
C ARG A 680 2.53 -0.16 -23.50
N TYR A 681 2.40 0.60 -24.59
CA TYR A 681 1.40 0.50 -25.66
C TYR A 681 2.07 0.43 -27.04
N ASN A 682 1.47 -0.30 -27.98
CA ASN A 682 1.96 -0.36 -29.37
C ASN A 682 1.47 0.82 -30.21
N ASP A 683 0.19 1.18 -30.02
CA ASP A 683 -0.44 2.35 -30.62
C ASP A 683 -0.60 3.44 -29.55
N ILE A 684 -0.28 4.68 -29.89
CA ILE A 684 -0.43 5.84 -28.99
C ILE A 684 -0.80 7.12 -29.76
N GLN A 685 -1.60 7.97 -29.12
CA GLN A 685 -1.70 9.40 -29.40
C GLN A 685 -1.25 10.17 -28.15
N ILE A 686 -0.30 11.09 -28.33
CA ILE A 686 0.16 12.05 -27.31
C ILE A 686 -0.34 13.43 -27.76
N SER A 687 -1.09 14.13 -26.91
CA SER A 687 -1.63 15.46 -27.20
C SER A 687 -1.19 16.44 -26.13
N LEU A 688 -0.53 17.53 -26.53
CA LEU A 688 0.09 18.52 -25.64
C LEU A 688 -0.33 19.94 -26.04
N GLY A 689 -0.61 20.79 -25.06
CA GLY A 689 -0.69 22.24 -25.22
C GLY A 689 0.57 22.88 -24.65
N ALA A 690 1.40 23.55 -25.47
CA ALA A 690 2.70 24.08 -25.02
C ALA A 690 2.98 25.50 -25.52
N LEU A 691 3.54 26.33 -24.64
CA LEU A 691 4.06 27.67 -24.90
C LEU A 691 5.58 27.60 -24.92
N TRP A 692 6.20 27.55 -26.10
CA TRP A 692 7.66 27.56 -26.20
C TRP A 692 8.18 29.00 -26.16
N LYS A 693 9.14 29.31 -25.28
CA LYS A 693 9.70 30.66 -25.16
C LYS A 693 10.82 30.96 -26.14
N GLY A 694 11.53 29.94 -26.62
CA GLY A 694 12.86 30.07 -27.20
C GLY A 694 13.92 29.47 -26.28
N GLY A 695 15.20 29.71 -26.59
CA GLY A 695 16.33 29.22 -25.80
C GLY A 695 17.35 28.46 -26.65
N THR A 696 18.01 27.47 -26.03
CA THR A 696 19.06 26.65 -26.63
C THR A 696 18.56 25.82 -27.83
N GLU A 697 19.47 25.46 -28.73
CA GLU A 697 19.15 24.51 -29.80
C GLU A 697 18.88 23.12 -29.21
N ARG A 698 17.92 22.37 -29.79
CA ARG A 698 17.55 21.01 -29.37
C ARG A 698 16.94 20.87 -27.96
N GLN A 699 16.30 21.91 -27.41
CA GLN A 699 15.43 21.73 -26.22
C GLN A 699 14.42 20.60 -26.46
N GLU A 700 14.25 19.69 -25.50
CA GLU A 700 13.27 18.62 -25.60
C GLU A 700 12.07 18.91 -24.69
N MET A 701 10.88 19.01 -25.28
CA MET A 701 9.63 19.22 -24.55
C MET A 701 9.25 17.96 -23.75
N PHE A 702 9.62 16.79 -24.25
CA PHE A 702 9.63 15.55 -23.49
C PHE A 702 10.74 14.63 -24.01
N ARG A 703 11.26 13.79 -23.12
CA ARG A 703 12.04 12.59 -23.42
C ARG A 703 11.46 11.42 -22.65
N PHE A 704 11.17 10.35 -23.36
CA PHE A 704 10.77 9.09 -22.76
C PHE A 704 11.73 7.98 -23.20
N GLY A 705 12.13 7.09 -22.30
CA GLY A 705 13.28 6.20 -22.45
C GLY A 705 14.59 6.89 -22.04
N ASP A 706 15.71 6.43 -22.60
CA ASP A 706 17.06 6.86 -22.23
C ASP A 706 17.90 7.30 -23.45
N ASP A 707 19.21 7.51 -23.29
CA ASP A 707 20.09 7.92 -24.39
C ASP A 707 20.22 6.87 -25.51
N LYS A 708 19.91 5.61 -25.22
CA LYS A 708 20.04 4.47 -26.14
C LYS A 708 18.74 4.26 -26.91
N ALA A 709 17.60 4.21 -26.23
CA ALA A 709 16.28 4.04 -26.84
C ALA A 709 15.30 5.05 -26.27
N TYR A 710 14.74 5.89 -27.14
CA TYR A 710 13.88 7.00 -26.72
C TYR A 710 12.79 7.39 -27.71
N MET A 711 11.78 8.08 -27.18
CA MET A 711 10.88 8.96 -27.88
C MET A 711 11.11 10.39 -27.38
N CYS A 712 11.39 11.36 -28.26
CA CYS A 712 11.49 12.76 -27.85
C CYS A 712 10.82 13.70 -28.86
N PHE A 713 10.42 14.88 -28.39
CA PHE A 713 9.92 15.96 -29.24
C PHE A 713 10.63 17.27 -28.93
N THR A 714 11.19 17.91 -29.96
CA THR A 714 11.82 19.22 -29.86
C THR A 714 10.97 20.31 -30.54
N PRO A 715 10.80 21.50 -29.93
CA PRO A 715 10.20 22.67 -30.59
C PRO A 715 11.00 23.15 -31.81
N SER A 716 12.33 22.91 -31.80
CA SER A 716 13.24 23.28 -32.89
C SER A 716 14.53 22.46 -32.85
N ASN A 717 14.70 21.58 -33.83
CA ASN A 717 15.97 20.96 -34.18
C ASN A 717 16.96 21.99 -34.78
N GLU A 718 18.18 21.56 -35.09
CA GLU A 718 19.26 22.38 -35.68
C GLU A 718 18.91 22.99 -37.05
N ALA A 719 17.92 22.43 -37.75
CA ALA A 719 17.44 22.93 -39.03
C ALA A 719 16.30 23.97 -38.88
N GLY A 720 15.98 24.37 -37.64
CA GLY A 720 14.91 25.31 -37.35
C GLY A 720 13.51 24.71 -37.48
N LYS A 721 13.34 23.42 -37.13
CA LYS A 721 12.09 22.66 -37.35
C LYS A 721 11.64 21.88 -36.13
N ALA A 722 10.33 21.89 -35.84
CA ALA A 722 9.78 21.04 -34.79
C ALA A 722 9.86 19.57 -35.25
N GLU A 723 10.34 18.68 -34.37
CA GLU A 723 10.66 17.31 -34.76
C GLU A 723 10.33 16.32 -33.64
N PHE A 724 9.63 15.24 -34.00
CA PHE A 724 9.50 14.04 -33.18
C PHE A 724 10.49 12.98 -33.66
N VAL A 725 11.16 12.32 -32.72
CA VAL A 725 12.12 11.23 -32.96
C VAL A 725 11.70 10.01 -32.14
N ILE A 726 11.77 8.82 -32.75
CA ILE A 726 11.62 7.53 -32.07
C ILE A 726 12.81 6.62 -32.41
N SER A 727 13.39 5.96 -31.41
CA SER A 727 14.60 5.15 -31.54
C SER A 727 14.60 3.93 -30.60
N ASP A 728 14.99 2.76 -31.11
CA ASP A 728 15.27 1.54 -30.31
C ASP A 728 16.78 1.31 -30.09
N GLY A 729 17.61 2.30 -30.42
CA GLY A 729 19.07 2.23 -30.39
C GLY A 729 19.71 1.52 -31.59
N LYS A 730 18.91 1.00 -32.54
CA LYS A 730 19.38 0.39 -33.80
C LYS A 730 18.77 1.07 -35.02
N THR A 731 17.50 1.44 -34.89
CA THR A 731 16.66 2.12 -35.86
C THR A 731 16.26 3.45 -35.26
N THR A 732 16.26 4.51 -36.06
CA THR A 732 15.77 5.83 -35.65
C THR A 732 14.88 6.37 -36.75
N GLU A 733 13.64 6.70 -36.40
CA GLU A 733 12.61 7.22 -37.30
C GLU A 733 12.15 8.60 -36.81
N LYS A 734 11.62 9.42 -37.73
CA LYS A 734 11.33 10.84 -37.48
C LYS A 734 10.03 11.30 -38.13
N LEU A 735 9.44 12.34 -37.53
CA LEU A 735 8.39 13.17 -38.12
C LEU A 735 8.81 14.63 -37.94
N THR A 736 8.99 15.37 -39.03
CA THR A 736 9.59 16.71 -39.02
C THR A 736 8.65 17.74 -39.65
N ALA A 737 8.21 18.71 -38.85
CA ALA A 737 7.36 19.81 -39.30
C ALA A 737 8.08 20.69 -40.35
N PRO A 738 7.34 21.49 -41.16
CA PRO A 738 7.97 22.39 -42.13
C PRO A 738 8.84 23.47 -41.47
N GLU A 739 8.46 23.94 -40.28
CA GLU A 739 9.05 25.05 -39.50
C GLU A 739 9.14 24.68 -38.00
N ALA A 740 9.82 25.49 -37.20
CA ALA A 740 9.82 25.41 -35.73
C ALA A 740 8.45 25.80 -35.14
N LEU A 741 8.24 25.50 -33.85
CA LEU A 741 7.11 26.09 -33.12
C LEU A 741 7.27 27.63 -33.02
N PRO A 742 6.18 28.40 -33.06
CA PRO A 742 6.25 29.85 -32.87
C PRO A 742 6.67 30.20 -31.42
N LYS A 743 7.77 30.95 -31.29
CA LYS A 743 8.26 31.43 -29.98
C LYS A 743 7.27 32.43 -29.38
N GLY A 744 6.96 32.26 -28.09
CA GLY A 744 6.04 33.11 -27.35
C GLY A 744 4.56 32.86 -27.65
N GLU A 745 4.20 31.88 -28.47
CA GLU A 745 2.82 31.53 -28.80
C GLU A 745 2.49 30.09 -28.38
N TRP A 746 1.25 29.86 -27.96
CA TRP A 746 0.78 28.52 -27.62
C TRP A 746 0.57 27.67 -28.89
N SER A 747 1.10 26.45 -28.86
CA SER A 747 0.92 25.43 -29.89
C SER A 747 0.20 24.21 -29.33
N ARG A 748 -0.75 23.66 -30.09
CA ARG A 748 -1.28 22.30 -29.85
C ARG A 748 -0.44 21.33 -30.67
N ILE A 749 0.22 20.38 -30.01
CA ILE A 749 1.03 19.34 -30.63
C ILE A 749 0.32 18.00 -30.43
N THR A 750 0.07 17.28 -31.52
CA THR A 750 -0.48 15.92 -31.45
C THR A 750 0.41 14.97 -32.24
N ILE A 751 0.97 13.98 -31.57
CA ILE A 751 1.79 12.91 -32.16
C ILE A 751 0.97 11.63 -32.13
N ARG A 752 0.89 10.92 -33.26
CA ARG A 752 0.20 9.63 -33.39
C ARG A 752 1.14 8.58 -33.94
N ILE A 753 1.16 7.41 -33.31
CA ILE A 753 1.75 6.17 -33.80
C ILE A 753 0.63 5.14 -33.73
N SER A 754 0.10 4.68 -34.85
CA SER A 754 -0.94 3.63 -34.85
C SER A 754 -0.87 2.77 -36.10
N GLY A 755 -0.91 1.45 -35.94
CA GLY A 755 -0.96 0.50 -37.06
C GLY A 755 0.22 0.61 -38.04
N GLY A 756 1.40 1.03 -37.59
CA GLY A 756 2.59 1.24 -38.42
C GLY A 756 2.63 2.60 -39.16
N LYS A 757 1.79 3.55 -38.78
CA LYS A 757 1.76 4.91 -39.33
C LYS A 757 2.08 5.95 -38.26
N GLY A 758 2.99 6.87 -38.58
CA GLY A 758 3.25 8.08 -37.82
C GLY A 758 2.52 9.30 -38.38
N SER A 759 2.06 10.19 -37.52
CA SER A 759 1.73 11.57 -37.93
C SER A 759 1.96 12.59 -36.81
N LEU A 760 2.45 13.76 -37.21
CA LEU A 760 2.65 14.93 -36.36
C LEU A 760 1.66 16.00 -36.82
N LEU A 761 0.80 16.46 -35.92
CA LEU A 761 -0.11 17.57 -36.15
C LEU A 761 0.32 18.74 -35.28
N ILE A 762 0.37 19.94 -35.87
CA ILE A 762 0.61 21.20 -35.18
C ILE A 762 -0.61 22.09 -35.40
N ASN A 763 -1.20 22.57 -34.32
CA ASN A 763 -2.41 23.40 -34.29
C ASN A 763 -3.62 22.77 -35.02
N GLY A 764 -3.67 21.43 -35.09
CA GLY A 764 -4.70 20.65 -35.77
C GLY A 764 -4.54 20.50 -37.29
N SER A 765 -3.39 20.94 -37.83
CA SER A 765 -2.99 20.65 -39.22
C SER A 765 -1.89 19.59 -39.22
N THR A 766 -1.99 18.58 -40.08
CA THR A 766 -0.90 17.60 -40.28
C THR A 766 0.35 18.31 -40.80
N ALA A 767 1.39 18.34 -39.98
CA ALA A 767 2.70 18.90 -40.30
C ALA A 767 3.59 17.88 -41.02
N ASP A 768 3.51 16.61 -40.61
CA ASP A 768 4.18 15.48 -41.27
C ASP A 768 3.41 14.16 -41.05
N SER A 769 3.60 13.19 -41.94
CA SER A 769 3.12 11.81 -41.78
C SER A 769 3.92 10.82 -42.63
N SER A 770 4.41 9.78 -41.98
CA SER A 770 5.23 8.70 -42.57
C SER A 770 4.74 7.33 -42.10
N ASN A 771 5.31 6.25 -42.64
CA ASN A 771 5.23 4.95 -41.98
C ASN A 771 6.29 4.91 -40.87
N LEU A 772 5.92 4.37 -39.71
CA LEU A 772 6.84 4.11 -38.60
C LEU A 772 6.81 2.60 -38.31
N THR A 773 7.99 2.01 -38.15
CA THR A 773 8.15 0.60 -37.79
C THR A 773 8.34 0.39 -36.29
N LEU A 774 8.78 1.42 -35.56
CA LEU A 774 8.91 1.41 -34.11
C LEU A 774 7.58 1.74 -33.41
N THR A 775 7.40 1.16 -32.21
CA THR A 775 6.28 1.44 -31.30
C THR A 775 6.80 1.90 -29.94
N PRO A 776 6.01 2.60 -29.11
CA PRO A 776 6.41 3.00 -27.76
C PRO A 776 6.85 1.79 -26.91
N SER A 777 6.07 0.70 -26.92
CA SER A 777 6.43 -0.54 -26.22
C SER A 777 7.77 -1.14 -26.69
N ALA A 778 8.12 -1.01 -27.99
CA ALA A 778 9.42 -1.46 -28.50
C ALA A 778 10.58 -0.61 -27.96
N VAL A 779 10.38 0.71 -27.80
CA VAL A 779 11.35 1.62 -27.15
C VAL A 779 11.52 1.26 -25.67
N MET A 780 10.41 1.10 -24.94
CA MET A 780 10.43 0.76 -23.51
C MET A 780 11.08 -0.59 -23.21
N GLY A 781 11.06 -1.53 -24.15
CA GLY A 781 11.82 -2.78 -24.06
C GLY A 781 13.26 -2.70 -24.61
N ALA A 782 13.68 -1.60 -25.23
CA ALA A 782 15.05 -1.43 -25.72
C ALA A 782 15.90 -0.56 -24.78
N ALA A 783 15.25 0.32 -24.03
CA ALA A 783 15.84 1.13 -22.98
C ALA A 783 16.37 0.28 -21.80
N GLU A 784 17.41 0.77 -21.16
CA GLU A 784 17.93 0.32 -19.88
C GLU A 784 17.28 1.09 -18.73
N LYS A 785 16.81 2.32 -18.97
CA LYS A 785 15.96 3.08 -18.04
C LYS A 785 14.64 3.50 -18.69
N ALA A 786 13.54 3.18 -18.03
CA ALA A 786 12.17 3.48 -18.47
C ALA A 786 11.69 4.89 -18.05
N GLU A 787 12.56 5.90 -18.08
CA GLU A 787 12.23 7.25 -17.60
C GLU A 787 11.22 7.94 -18.54
N CYS A 788 10.19 8.59 -17.99
CA CYS A 788 9.21 9.34 -18.78
C CYS A 788 9.16 10.81 -18.32
N LEU A 789 9.96 11.67 -18.93
CA LEU A 789 10.15 13.06 -18.54
C LEU A 789 9.41 14.03 -19.48
N LEU A 790 8.54 14.86 -18.92
CA LEU A 790 7.98 16.07 -19.56
C LEU A 790 8.75 17.29 -19.05
N GLY A 791 9.09 18.23 -19.94
CA GLY A 791 9.85 19.45 -19.63
C GLY A 791 11.37 19.31 -19.69
N ASN A 792 11.91 18.09 -19.73
CA ASN A 792 13.35 17.84 -19.67
C ASN A 792 13.75 16.61 -20.53
N SER A 793 15.04 16.57 -20.88
CA SER A 793 15.76 15.51 -21.60
C SER A 793 16.67 14.68 -20.69
N GLY A 794 16.75 14.97 -19.39
CA GLY A 794 17.82 14.46 -18.52
C GLY A 794 19.19 15.09 -18.78
N SER A 795 19.30 15.98 -19.78
CA SER A 795 20.53 16.68 -20.18
C SER A 795 20.39 18.21 -20.02
N ALA A 796 21.41 18.97 -20.41
CA ALA A 796 21.44 20.45 -20.32
C ALA A 796 20.45 21.18 -21.27
N ASN A 797 19.52 20.47 -21.93
CA ASN A 797 18.59 21.01 -22.93
C ASN A 797 17.13 20.94 -22.44
N GLY A 798 16.86 21.50 -21.25
CA GLY A 798 15.51 21.59 -20.68
C GLY A 798 14.57 22.48 -21.53
N PHE A 799 13.27 22.21 -21.46
CA PHE A 799 12.26 22.98 -22.18
C PHE A 799 11.98 24.31 -21.48
N LYS A 800 12.16 25.44 -22.18
CA LYS A 800 11.84 26.76 -21.64
C LYS A 800 10.44 27.19 -22.08
N GLY A 801 9.49 27.26 -21.15
CA GLY A 801 8.10 27.47 -21.54
C GLY A 801 7.04 27.20 -20.48
N ALA A 802 5.89 26.72 -20.94
CA ALA A 802 4.85 26.12 -20.13
C ALA A 802 4.10 25.02 -20.90
N VAL A 803 3.47 24.10 -20.17
CA VAL A 803 2.54 23.08 -20.69
C VAL A 803 1.20 23.23 -19.97
N ASP A 804 0.10 23.21 -20.73
CA ASP A 804 -1.30 23.40 -20.28
C ASP A 804 -2.03 22.07 -20.11
N TYR A 805 -1.67 21.04 -20.89
CA TYR A 805 -2.15 19.67 -20.70
C TYR A 805 -1.22 18.65 -21.35
N ALA A 806 -1.27 17.41 -20.88
CA ALA A 806 -0.67 16.23 -21.48
C ALA A 806 -1.66 15.05 -21.45
N GLU A 807 -2.24 14.70 -22.60
CA GLU A 807 -3.23 13.63 -22.74
C GLU A 807 -2.69 12.48 -23.62
N PHE A 808 -2.80 11.26 -23.11
CA PHE A 808 -2.30 10.02 -23.70
C PHE A 808 -3.47 9.10 -24.03
N SER A 809 -3.47 8.50 -25.22
CA SER A 809 -4.53 7.56 -25.65
C SER A 809 -3.98 6.39 -26.47
N TYR A 810 -4.53 5.19 -26.30
CA TYR A 810 -4.05 3.95 -26.96
C TYR A 810 -4.52 3.79 -28.42
N LYS A 811 -5.18 4.81 -28.96
CA LYS A 811 -5.71 4.87 -30.32
C LYS A 811 -5.86 6.34 -30.75
N GLU A 812 -6.07 6.58 -32.05
CA GLU A 812 -6.40 7.92 -32.52
C GLU A 812 -7.74 8.41 -31.93
N VAL A 813 -7.72 9.63 -31.38
CA VAL A 813 -8.88 10.34 -30.83
C VAL A 813 -8.91 11.79 -31.32
N SER A 814 -10.05 12.46 -31.20
CA SER A 814 -10.17 13.90 -31.48
C SER A 814 -9.22 14.69 -30.59
N GLU A 815 -8.57 15.72 -31.13
CA GLU A 815 -7.74 16.63 -30.34
C GLU A 815 -8.59 17.40 -29.31
N PRO A 816 -8.01 17.76 -28.14
CA PRO A 816 -8.66 18.64 -27.19
C PRO A 816 -9.15 19.95 -27.82
N ALA A 817 -10.40 20.30 -27.51
CA ALA A 817 -11.10 21.47 -28.04
C ALA A 817 -10.70 22.78 -27.32
N ILE A 818 -9.39 22.99 -27.20
CA ILE A 818 -8.75 24.12 -26.51
C ILE A 818 -8.31 25.16 -27.53
N SER A 819 -8.39 26.44 -27.16
CA SER A 819 -7.98 27.56 -27.99
C SER A 819 -7.32 28.64 -27.14
N TYR A 820 -6.22 29.20 -27.64
CA TYR A 820 -5.43 30.22 -26.98
C TYR A 820 -5.55 31.56 -27.71
N SER A 821 -5.42 32.66 -26.98
CA SER A 821 -5.60 34.03 -27.51
C SER A 821 -4.52 35.03 -27.07
N GLY A 822 -3.65 34.64 -26.14
CA GLY A 822 -2.52 35.44 -25.67
C GLY A 822 -1.16 34.94 -26.15
N ARG A 823 -0.16 35.83 -26.09
CA ARG A 823 1.25 35.55 -26.41
C ARG A 823 2.18 36.19 -25.38
N GLU A 824 3.43 35.75 -25.35
CA GLU A 824 4.53 36.40 -24.64
C GLU A 824 5.62 36.87 -25.63
N GLU A 825 6.53 37.71 -25.16
CA GLU A 825 7.76 37.95 -25.92
C GLU A 825 8.69 36.73 -25.86
N ALA A 826 9.39 36.48 -26.95
CA ALA A 826 10.37 35.39 -27.05
C ALA A 826 11.58 35.65 -26.14
N ASP A 827 12.17 34.57 -25.64
CA ASP A 827 13.29 34.58 -24.72
C ASP A 827 14.31 33.51 -25.11
N ASP A 828 15.29 33.93 -25.91
CA ASP A 828 16.42 33.12 -26.37
C ASP A 828 17.63 33.18 -25.43
N THR A 829 17.47 33.66 -24.20
CA THR A 829 18.54 33.52 -23.21
C THR A 829 18.69 32.06 -22.81
N ASP A 830 19.90 31.54 -22.94
CA ASP A 830 20.27 30.24 -22.40
C ASP A 830 20.18 30.30 -20.85
N PRO A 831 19.29 29.51 -20.21
CA PRO A 831 19.17 29.50 -18.76
C PRO A 831 20.44 28.96 -18.08
N VAL A 832 21.23 28.12 -18.75
CA VAL A 832 22.52 27.64 -18.25
C VAL A 832 23.56 28.76 -18.24
N SER A 833 23.56 29.68 -19.23
CA SER A 833 24.41 30.88 -19.22
C SER A 833 24.11 31.86 -18.07
N GLY A 834 22.96 31.70 -17.39
CA GLY A 834 22.61 32.41 -16.16
C GLY A 834 23.04 31.71 -14.87
N ARG A 835 23.33 30.40 -14.90
CA ARG A 835 23.98 29.67 -13.81
C ARG A 835 25.46 30.05 -13.81
N ILE A 836 25.97 30.57 -12.68
CA ILE A 836 27.41 30.78 -12.54
C ILE A 836 28.03 29.43 -12.19
N LYS A 837 28.95 28.91 -13.01
CA LYS A 837 29.60 27.62 -12.73
C LYS A 837 30.30 27.72 -11.35
N GLY A 838 29.91 26.84 -10.43
CA GLY A 838 30.34 26.83 -9.04
C GLY A 838 29.39 27.49 -8.03
N ASP A 839 28.34 28.21 -8.44
CA ASP A 839 27.31 28.79 -7.54
C ASP A 839 26.33 27.72 -7.05
N VAL A 840 26.80 26.85 -6.16
CA VAL A 840 25.99 25.74 -5.61
C VAL A 840 24.94 26.19 -4.60
N ASN A 841 25.02 27.45 -4.15
CA ASN A 841 24.08 28.03 -3.20
C ASN A 841 22.91 28.79 -3.87
N ALA A 842 23.06 29.13 -5.15
CA ALA A 842 22.13 29.86 -6.02
C ALA A 842 21.88 31.33 -5.62
N ASP A 843 22.85 32.00 -4.98
CA ASP A 843 22.79 33.44 -4.67
C ASP A 843 23.16 34.36 -5.86
N LYS A 844 23.55 33.77 -7.01
CA LYS A 844 24.01 34.44 -8.23
C LYS A 844 25.39 35.08 -8.06
N ALA A 845 26.24 34.53 -7.19
CA ALA A 845 27.61 34.98 -7.01
C ALA A 845 28.57 33.86 -6.59
N PHE A 846 29.33 33.29 -7.53
CA PHE A 846 30.36 32.29 -7.20
C PHE A 846 31.41 32.82 -6.21
N ASN A 847 31.41 32.30 -4.99
CA ASN A 847 32.24 32.78 -3.89
C ASN A 847 32.60 31.70 -2.84
N VAL A 848 33.12 32.12 -1.69
CA VAL A 848 33.54 31.18 -0.61
C VAL A 848 32.33 30.51 0.07
N ALA A 849 31.14 31.12 0.03
CA ALA A 849 29.90 30.51 0.52
C ALA A 849 29.59 29.19 -0.21
N ASP A 850 29.75 29.18 -1.53
CA ASP A 850 29.61 27.98 -2.38
C ASP A 850 30.57 26.89 -1.99
N LEU A 851 31.85 27.24 -1.83
CA LEU A 851 32.86 26.27 -1.39
C LEU A 851 32.55 25.70 -0.01
N VAL A 852 31.98 26.49 0.90
CA VAL A 852 31.54 26.02 2.22
C VAL A 852 30.30 25.13 2.11
N MET A 853 29.40 25.40 1.16
CA MET A 853 28.20 24.60 0.92
C MET A 853 28.53 23.27 0.22
N LEU A 854 29.36 23.28 -0.83
CA LEU A 854 29.90 22.09 -1.50
C LEU A 854 30.76 21.24 -0.55
N GLN A 855 31.63 21.88 0.24
CA GLN A 855 32.36 21.16 1.30
C GLN A 855 31.40 20.62 2.37
N GLY A 856 30.29 21.31 2.66
CA GLY A 856 29.23 20.82 3.53
C GLY A 856 28.57 19.56 2.98
N TYR A 857 28.24 19.56 1.70
CA TYR A 857 27.64 18.46 0.96
C TYR A 857 28.56 17.22 0.90
N ILE A 858 29.81 17.38 0.47
CA ILE A 858 30.81 16.29 0.43
C ILE A 858 31.11 15.73 1.84
N LEU A 859 30.85 16.49 2.90
CA LEU A 859 30.96 16.04 4.29
C LEU A 859 29.64 15.53 4.88
N GLY A 860 28.58 15.37 4.08
CA GLY A 860 27.27 14.88 4.50
C GLY A 860 26.52 15.78 5.48
N LYS A 861 26.76 17.11 5.44
CA LYS A 861 26.22 18.06 6.43
C LYS A 861 25.04 18.89 5.93
N ASN A 862 25.08 19.28 4.66
CA ASN A 862 24.11 20.17 4.02
C ASN A 862 23.79 19.64 2.61
N GLY A 863 22.59 19.89 2.09
CA GLY A 863 22.33 19.75 0.65
C GLY A 863 22.99 20.88 -0.16
N LEU A 864 23.04 20.73 -1.48
CA LEU A 864 23.29 21.83 -2.42
C LEU A 864 21.95 22.43 -2.87
N THR A 865 21.90 23.74 -3.10
CA THR A 865 20.73 24.39 -3.73
C THR A 865 20.73 24.11 -5.22
N ASP A 866 21.91 24.14 -5.83
CA ASP A 866 22.15 23.80 -7.22
C ASP A 866 23.31 22.81 -7.31
N SER A 867 23.01 21.52 -7.41
CA SER A 867 24.05 20.48 -7.52
C SER A 867 24.78 20.55 -8.86
N ARG A 868 24.11 20.92 -9.96
CA ARG A 868 24.72 20.97 -11.31
C ARG A 868 25.72 22.10 -11.44
N ALA A 869 25.51 23.22 -10.76
CA ALA A 869 26.52 24.26 -10.63
C ALA A 869 27.79 23.74 -9.93
N GLY A 870 27.69 22.67 -9.14
CA GLY A 870 28.80 22.04 -8.42
C GLY A 870 29.69 21.13 -9.27
N ASP A 871 29.20 20.61 -10.40
CA ASP A 871 29.95 19.74 -11.31
C ASP A 871 30.96 20.59 -12.10
N LEU A 872 32.12 20.77 -11.49
CA LEU A 872 33.24 21.52 -12.02
C LEU A 872 34.22 20.61 -12.77
N ALA A 873 34.23 19.31 -12.46
CA ALA A 873 35.01 18.27 -13.14
C ALA A 873 34.45 17.88 -14.52
N GLU A 874 33.15 18.09 -14.75
CA GLU A 874 32.37 17.67 -15.94
C GLU A 874 32.29 16.14 -16.11
N ASP A 875 32.17 15.41 -15.00
CA ASP A 875 32.02 13.95 -14.98
C ASP A 875 30.65 13.46 -14.50
N GLY A 876 29.75 14.36 -14.06
CA GLY A 876 28.38 14.05 -13.66
C GLY A 876 28.22 13.59 -12.20
N GLU A 877 29.31 13.49 -11.44
CA GLU A 877 29.31 13.29 -10.00
C GLU A 877 29.58 14.63 -9.27
N ILE A 878 29.43 14.66 -7.94
CA ILE A 878 29.71 15.86 -7.13
C ILE A 878 30.57 15.44 -5.94
N ASP A 879 31.88 15.61 -6.07
CA ASP A 879 32.82 14.94 -5.18
C ASP A 879 34.03 15.82 -4.77
N VAL A 880 35.08 15.18 -4.22
CA VAL A 880 36.29 15.86 -3.77
C VAL A 880 37.05 16.56 -4.91
N PHE A 881 36.95 16.09 -6.16
CA PHE A 881 37.55 16.70 -7.34
C PHE A 881 36.88 18.04 -7.68
N ASP A 882 35.56 18.13 -7.60
CA ASP A 882 34.83 19.40 -7.75
C ASP A 882 35.20 20.41 -6.70
N MET A 883 35.29 20.00 -5.43
CA MET A 883 35.74 20.91 -4.36
C MET A 883 37.21 21.35 -4.57
N VAL A 884 38.06 20.50 -5.15
CA VAL A 884 39.44 20.88 -5.52
C VAL A 884 39.44 21.90 -6.66
N GLU A 885 38.62 21.72 -7.68
CA GLU A 885 38.50 22.67 -8.79
C GLU A 885 37.84 23.97 -8.34
N MET A 886 36.80 23.91 -7.49
CA MET A 886 36.17 25.08 -6.87
C MET A 886 37.19 25.91 -6.08
N ARG A 887 38.03 25.26 -5.27
CA ARG A 887 39.15 25.91 -4.57
C ARG A 887 40.13 26.53 -5.56
N ARG A 888 40.43 25.85 -6.67
CA ARG A 888 41.34 26.34 -7.70
C ARG A 888 40.79 27.61 -8.36
N LEU A 889 39.52 27.61 -8.75
CA LEU A 889 38.84 28.75 -9.37
C LEU A 889 38.76 29.96 -8.42
N ILE A 890 38.30 29.78 -7.18
CA ILE A 890 38.22 30.85 -6.17
C ILE A 890 39.61 31.46 -5.87
N LEU A 891 40.68 30.66 -5.89
CA LEU A 891 42.05 31.13 -5.66
C LEU A 891 42.68 31.82 -6.87
N ILE A 892 42.22 31.52 -8.09
CA ILE A 892 42.73 32.13 -9.33
C ILE A 892 42.01 33.45 -9.63
N ASP A 893 40.68 33.50 -9.46
CA ASP A 893 39.86 34.66 -9.88
C ASP A 893 39.76 35.78 -8.81
N GLY A 894 40.45 35.64 -7.68
CA GLY A 894 40.53 36.62 -6.59
C GLY A 894 41.24 37.95 -6.91
N SER A 895 41.20 38.40 -8.16
CA SER A 895 41.89 39.60 -8.67
C SER A 895 40.99 40.79 -9.02
N VAL A 896 39.67 40.69 -8.77
CA VAL A 896 38.76 41.84 -8.75
C VAL A 896 38.05 41.93 -7.39
N ARG A 897 38.13 43.11 -6.78
CA ARG A 897 37.37 43.55 -5.59
C ARG A 897 36.33 44.59 -6.00
#